data_AF-A0A2U2BHG7-F1
#
_entry.id   AF-A0A2U2BHG7-F1
#
_cell.length_a   1.000
_cell.length_b   1.000
_cell.length_c   1.000
_cell.angle_alpha   90.00
_cell.angle_beta   90.00
_cell.angle_gamma   90.00
#
_symmetry.space_group_name_H-M   'P 1'
#
loop_
_entity.id
_entity.type
_entity.pdbx_description
1 polymer ?
#
loop_
_entity_poly.entity_id
_entity_poly.type
_entity_poly.pdbx_seq_one_letter_code
_entity_poly.pdbx_strand_id
1 'polypeptide(L)'
;MGRSLSIQQRVLALAICLLAAALLALGLASRQYAQRAADSAYDRLLKASALTIANAIQIDEGQLSLELPYSAMAMLPEQEHIFYSVRSANGMISGYPDLGEALPPATSTEPRYDTISYHDTAVRVATIGRLLTGEHSLGRGWITIRVAETLGTRQALADELLGRSTLSLTGLILLALMITSLGIRRAFAPLAELETELRERSHDNLQPIDTPVPKEIHRLVETLNAFMQRLQTAVGALNNLVADAAHQIRTPLAAVHLQTQLAMDQPGSETLRPRLQRILNNTTHATHLLNQLLMDATVSHRLDRSTMRPLDVAPLIQEIQGRVDPDRAHRLQIHITPSARRAQVLGDHVSLREMLRNVIDNAMLYSDAPISVRVYTRPSGLVVFDVSDLGPGISNEDKTRLLERFQRGPSSHGTPGSGLGLSIVRTVVLAHQGTLLLRDHAPQGLTVRIEIPALIEGPKQKNVLPQIAALLALVVTSALALPESAHAQEQVARLDMGIRSHEYPALSPKQPPQDQPLLVIAGPTDTELFEVLVRDFQQVQPQVRILYHEMDSSALYRHTTQGSLPDTDLLISSASDLQVKLANDGYARPHSSSLTNAMPNWARWRNEVFGFTLEPAVIAYAPSRLPADLPASREALLRLLESKSDTLMGRVGTYDIQISGVGYLFALYDERTSSTFWGMANALGRVGTRLYANTAAILDDLDNGTLDVAYNVLGSYALARQKAGSNIAIVVPSDYVSVFTRSALIHKHARRPDLAAAFIDYLLSPRGQKTIAGPAELGSLTAIETGSWFTKPVSNQSIGIIQPLILNPSLLVGLDPTRRQRFLQNWRRLVTDTPNRSADTPNPQ
;
A
#
# COMPACT_ATOMS: atom_id res chain seq x y z
N MET A 1 -9.29 35.30 6.91
CA MET A 1 -10.41 34.97 6.00
C MET A 1 -9.97 33.80 5.14
N GLY A 2 -10.42 32.58 5.45
CA GLY A 2 -10.10 31.40 4.65
C GLY A 2 -10.86 31.44 3.33
N ARG A 3 -10.16 31.36 2.20
CA ARG A 3 -10.79 31.18 0.88
C ARG A 3 -11.57 29.86 0.92
N SER A 4 -12.90 29.94 0.87
CA SER A 4 -13.75 28.75 0.75
C SER A 4 -13.43 28.04 -0.57
N LEU A 5 -13.06 26.75 -0.49
CA LEU A 5 -12.84 25.89 -1.66
C LEU A 5 -14.02 25.97 -2.65
N SER A 6 -13.72 26.03 -3.95
CA SER A 6 -14.75 26.05 -5.00
C SER A 6 -15.59 24.77 -4.97
N ILE A 7 -16.84 24.84 -5.43
CA ILE A 7 -17.72 23.65 -5.49
C ILE A 7 -17.05 22.53 -6.30
N GLN A 8 -16.36 22.88 -7.41
CA GLN A 8 -15.56 21.93 -8.19
C GLN A 8 -14.48 21.24 -7.36
N GLN A 9 -13.74 22.00 -6.54
CA GLN A 9 -12.70 21.44 -5.67
C GLN A 9 -13.28 20.53 -4.58
N ARG A 10 -14.46 20.85 -4.04
CA ARG A 10 -15.15 20.00 -3.05
C ARG A 10 -15.62 18.69 -3.66
N VAL A 11 -16.23 18.73 -4.85
CA VAL A 11 -16.69 17.52 -5.56
C VAL A 11 -15.51 16.66 -5.98
N LEU A 12 -14.43 17.28 -6.48
CA LEU A 12 -13.20 16.56 -6.83
C LEU A 12 -12.53 15.94 -5.60
N ALA A 13 -12.47 16.67 -4.48
CA ALA A 13 -11.93 16.14 -3.22
C ALA A 13 -12.75 14.95 -2.71
N LEU A 14 -14.09 15.02 -2.78
CA LEU A 14 -14.95 13.88 -2.44
C LEU A 14 -14.72 12.68 -3.35
N ALA A 15 -14.61 12.90 -4.67
CA ALA A 15 -14.31 11.85 -5.63
C ALA A 15 -12.94 11.19 -5.37
N ILE A 16 -11.91 11.99 -5.07
CA ILE A 16 -10.58 11.49 -4.68
C ILE A 16 -10.68 10.66 -3.39
N CYS A 17 -11.39 11.14 -2.35
CA CYS A 17 -11.58 10.40 -1.12
C CYS A 17 -12.31 9.06 -1.34
N LEU A 18 -13.37 9.05 -2.16
CA LEU A 18 -14.12 7.83 -2.49
C LEU A 18 -13.25 6.84 -3.29
N LEU A 19 -12.51 7.32 -4.29
CA LEU A 19 -11.60 6.48 -5.07
C LEU A 19 -10.44 5.95 -4.23
N ALA A 20 -9.91 6.74 -3.28
CA ALA A 20 -8.89 6.31 -2.34
C ALA A 20 -9.42 5.24 -1.37
N ALA A 21 -10.65 5.41 -0.86
CA ALA A 21 -11.31 4.41 -0.03
C ALA A 21 -11.58 3.10 -0.80
N ALA A 22 -12.02 3.21 -2.06
CA ALA A 22 -12.20 2.07 -2.95
C ALA A 22 -10.86 1.35 -3.22
N LEU A 23 -9.79 2.09 -3.52
CA LEU A 23 -8.45 1.55 -3.72
C LEU A 23 -7.95 0.80 -2.47
N LEU A 24 -8.17 1.36 -1.28
CA LEU A 24 -7.82 0.71 -0.02
C LEU A 24 -8.60 -0.59 0.18
N ALA A 25 -9.92 -0.57 -0.02
CA ALA A 25 -10.78 -1.74 0.13
C ALA A 25 -10.44 -2.86 -0.88
N LEU A 26 -10.26 -2.50 -2.16
CA LEU A 26 -9.84 -3.42 -3.22
C LEU A 26 -8.43 -3.97 -2.98
N GLY A 27 -7.50 -3.14 -2.49
CA GLY A 27 -6.15 -3.56 -2.13
C GLY A 27 -6.14 -4.58 -0.99
N LEU A 28 -6.95 -4.35 0.06
CA LEU A 28 -7.11 -5.31 1.16
C LEU A 28 -7.75 -6.62 0.69
N ALA A 29 -8.78 -6.55 -0.16
CA ALA A 29 -9.40 -7.73 -0.74
C ALA A 29 -8.43 -8.53 -1.63
N SER A 30 -7.65 -7.83 -2.47
CA SER A 30 -6.63 -8.45 -3.32
C SER A 30 -5.56 -9.14 -2.47
N ARG A 31 -5.12 -8.53 -1.36
CA ARG A 31 -4.16 -9.12 -0.42
C ARG A 31 -4.67 -10.44 0.16
N GLN A 32 -5.91 -10.46 0.63
CA GLN A 32 -6.51 -11.68 1.16
C GLN A 32 -6.66 -12.76 0.06
N TYR A 33 -7.05 -12.36 -1.14
CA TYR A 33 -7.18 -13.29 -2.26
C TYR A 33 -5.83 -13.90 -2.65
N ALA A 34 -4.79 -13.09 -2.79
CA ALA A 34 -3.44 -13.54 -3.13
C ALA A 34 -2.88 -14.52 -2.09
N GLN A 35 -3.04 -14.22 -0.80
CA GLN A 35 -2.62 -15.12 0.29
C GLN A 35 -3.38 -16.45 0.26
N ARG A 36 -4.73 -16.42 0.17
CA ARG A 36 -5.54 -17.65 0.10
C ARG A 36 -5.26 -18.48 -1.15
N ALA A 37 -5.02 -17.83 -2.29
CA ALA A 37 -4.69 -18.50 -3.54
C ALA A 37 -3.34 -19.22 -3.42
N ALA A 38 -2.32 -18.56 -2.85
CA ALA A 38 -1.03 -19.17 -2.59
C ALA A 38 -1.15 -20.34 -1.59
N ASP A 39 -1.79 -20.12 -0.43
CA ASP A 39 -1.98 -21.18 0.57
C ASP A 39 -2.70 -22.39 -0.02
N SER A 40 -3.78 -22.19 -0.78
CA SER A 40 -4.51 -23.29 -1.42
C SER A 40 -3.67 -24.05 -2.45
N ALA A 41 -2.78 -23.38 -3.19
CA ALA A 41 -1.90 -24.02 -4.17
C ALA A 41 -0.86 -24.92 -3.47
N TYR A 42 -0.16 -24.41 -2.47
CA TYR A 42 0.91 -25.13 -1.77
C TYR A 42 0.38 -26.16 -0.77
N ASP A 43 -0.74 -25.88 -0.08
CA ASP A 43 -1.38 -26.86 0.82
C ASP A 43 -1.82 -28.12 0.04
N ARG A 44 -2.19 -28.01 -1.25
CA ARG A 44 -2.46 -29.18 -2.12
C ARG A 44 -1.21 -30.02 -2.38
N LEU A 45 -0.04 -29.40 -2.56
CA LEU A 45 1.23 -30.12 -2.75
C LEU A 45 1.65 -30.82 -1.45
N LEU A 46 1.56 -30.14 -0.32
CA LEU A 46 1.79 -30.74 1.00
C LEU A 46 0.87 -31.93 1.26
N LYS A 47 -0.42 -31.81 0.93
CA LYS A 47 -1.38 -32.93 1.00
C LYS A 47 -0.95 -34.10 0.13
N ALA A 48 -0.58 -33.85 -1.13
CA ALA A 48 -0.17 -34.90 -2.06
C ALA A 48 1.09 -35.62 -1.57
N SER A 49 2.10 -34.86 -1.11
CA SER A 49 3.32 -35.40 -0.51
C SER A 49 3.01 -36.25 0.72
N ALA A 50 2.24 -35.70 1.67
CA ALA A 50 1.86 -36.41 2.89
C ALA A 50 1.11 -37.71 2.57
N LEU A 51 0.12 -37.69 1.65
CA LEU A 51 -0.61 -38.89 1.24
C LEU A 51 0.28 -39.92 0.56
N THR A 52 1.25 -39.51 -0.26
CA THR A 52 2.25 -40.40 -0.86
C THR A 52 3.09 -41.09 0.22
N ILE A 53 3.56 -40.34 1.22
CA ILE A 53 4.27 -40.91 2.39
C ILE A 53 3.36 -41.86 3.15
N ALA A 54 2.13 -41.43 3.44
CA ALA A 54 1.16 -42.24 4.14
C ALA A 54 0.97 -43.57 3.43
N ASN A 55 0.74 -43.59 2.11
CA ASN A 55 0.52 -44.82 1.33
C ASN A 55 1.75 -45.73 1.22
N ALA A 56 2.96 -45.21 1.41
CA ALA A 56 4.19 -45.99 1.39
C ALA A 56 4.47 -46.76 2.70
N ILE A 57 3.71 -46.50 3.76
CA ILE A 57 3.83 -47.26 5.02
C ILE A 57 3.37 -48.71 4.79
N GLN A 58 4.19 -49.67 5.15
CA GLN A 58 3.89 -51.09 5.02
C GLN A 58 4.25 -51.84 6.32
N ILE A 59 3.58 -52.96 6.56
CA ILE A 59 3.94 -53.88 7.63
C ILE A 59 4.85 -54.93 7.01
N ASP A 60 6.09 -55.00 7.48
CA ASP A 60 7.11 -55.93 7.00
C ASP A 60 7.66 -56.70 8.21
N GLU A 61 7.68 -58.03 8.13
CA GLU A 61 8.05 -58.94 9.24
C GLU A 61 7.38 -58.62 10.59
N GLY A 62 6.15 -58.11 10.57
CA GLY A 62 5.41 -57.72 11.78
C GLY A 62 5.81 -56.37 12.40
N GLN A 63 6.72 -55.63 11.78
CA GLN A 63 7.07 -54.25 12.16
C GLN A 63 6.55 -53.23 11.15
N LEU A 64 6.28 -52.01 11.65
CA LEU A 64 5.91 -50.88 10.79
C LEU A 64 7.15 -50.34 10.11
N SER A 65 7.08 -50.25 8.78
CA SER A 65 8.16 -49.73 7.98
C SER A 65 7.68 -48.69 6.98
N LEU A 66 8.55 -47.74 6.69
CA LEU A 66 8.33 -46.72 5.69
C LEU A 66 9.55 -46.72 4.76
N GLU A 67 9.29 -46.96 3.48
CA GLU A 67 10.26 -46.62 2.44
C GLU A 67 9.83 -45.30 1.84
N LEU A 68 10.49 -44.23 2.27
CA LEU A 68 10.14 -42.89 1.84
C LEU A 68 10.21 -42.80 0.31
N PRO A 69 9.12 -42.48 -0.40
CA PRO A 69 9.14 -42.40 -1.86
C PRO A 69 9.81 -41.11 -2.33
N TYR A 70 10.67 -41.19 -3.36
CA TYR A 70 11.25 -40.01 -4.02
C TYR A 70 10.20 -39.01 -4.51
N SER A 71 9.06 -39.52 -4.99
CA SER A 71 7.94 -38.71 -5.47
C SER A 71 7.31 -37.83 -4.39
N ALA A 72 7.36 -38.24 -3.10
CA ALA A 72 6.84 -37.42 -2.01
C ALA A 72 7.65 -36.12 -1.84
N MET A 73 8.98 -36.21 -1.95
CA MET A 73 9.86 -35.05 -1.81
C MET A 73 9.98 -34.24 -3.10
N ALA A 74 9.94 -34.90 -4.27
CA ALA A 74 10.04 -34.23 -5.57
C ALA A 74 8.82 -33.38 -5.95
N MET A 75 7.65 -33.62 -5.33
CA MET A 75 6.44 -32.81 -5.53
C MET A 75 6.46 -31.49 -4.75
N LEU A 76 7.34 -31.36 -3.77
CA LEU A 76 7.43 -30.19 -2.92
C LEU A 76 8.27 -29.08 -3.58
N PRO A 77 8.11 -27.82 -3.16
CA PRO A 77 8.83 -26.72 -3.78
C PRO A 77 10.34 -26.84 -3.56
N GLU A 78 11.12 -26.74 -4.63
CA GLU A 78 12.58 -26.90 -4.57
C GLU A 78 13.26 -25.79 -3.75
N GLN A 79 12.60 -24.66 -3.54
CA GLN A 79 13.18 -23.51 -2.85
C GLN A 79 12.92 -23.46 -1.33
N GLU A 80 12.32 -24.48 -0.75
CA GLU A 80 11.96 -24.52 0.68
C GLU A 80 12.83 -25.48 1.48
N HIS A 81 12.90 -25.22 2.80
CA HIS A 81 13.29 -26.25 3.76
C HIS A 81 12.10 -27.20 3.94
N ILE A 82 12.35 -28.49 3.83
CA ILE A 82 11.34 -29.52 3.91
C ILE A 82 11.63 -30.43 5.10
N PHE A 83 10.60 -30.65 5.90
CA PHE A 83 10.65 -31.52 7.07
C PHE A 83 9.50 -32.52 7.00
N TYR A 84 9.69 -33.70 7.56
CA TYR A 84 8.62 -34.68 7.68
C TYR A 84 8.77 -35.48 8.97
N SER A 85 7.67 -36.01 9.49
CA SER A 85 7.69 -36.94 10.61
C SER A 85 6.61 -37.98 10.44
N VAL A 86 6.94 -39.24 10.65
CA VAL A 86 5.98 -40.35 10.63
C VAL A 86 6.04 -41.05 11.96
N ARG A 87 4.95 -40.96 12.73
CA ARG A 87 4.87 -41.43 14.12
C ARG A 87 3.66 -42.30 14.34
N SER A 88 3.86 -43.44 14.99
CA SER A 88 2.80 -44.32 15.49
C SER A 88 2.51 -44.02 16.96
N ALA A 89 1.49 -44.68 17.53
CA ALA A 89 1.27 -44.65 18.98
C ALA A 89 2.44 -45.23 19.79
N ASN A 90 3.23 -46.12 19.18
CA ASN A 90 4.32 -46.86 19.83
C ASN A 90 5.69 -46.18 19.70
N GLY A 91 5.77 -45.06 18.96
CA GLY A 91 7.02 -44.35 18.73
C GLY A 91 7.19 -43.85 17.30
N MET A 92 8.35 -43.25 17.05
CA MET A 92 8.73 -42.69 15.75
C MET A 92 9.10 -43.79 14.75
N ILE A 93 8.61 -43.67 13.51
CA ILE A 93 8.95 -44.59 12.40
C ILE A 93 10.09 -44.01 11.57
N SER A 94 10.00 -42.73 11.18
CA SER A 94 10.99 -42.07 10.31
C SER A 94 10.76 -40.55 10.24
N GLY A 95 11.84 -39.79 10.01
CA GLY A 95 11.82 -38.32 9.89
C GLY A 95 12.32 -37.57 11.13
N TYR A 96 11.93 -36.30 11.24
CA TYR A 96 12.31 -35.38 12.32
C TYR A 96 11.45 -35.64 13.57
N PRO A 97 12.05 -36.02 14.72
CA PRO A 97 11.30 -36.49 15.91
C PRO A 97 10.54 -35.37 16.64
N ASP A 98 11.05 -34.15 16.57
CA ASP A 98 10.57 -32.93 17.23
C ASP A 98 9.55 -32.14 16.40
N LEU A 99 9.33 -32.53 15.13
CA LEU A 99 8.44 -31.81 14.23
C LEU A 99 6.98 -31.81 14.71
N GLY A 100 6.55 -30.63 15.16
CA GLY A 100 5.18 -30.37 15.60
C GLY A 100 4.77 -31.19 16.81
N GLU A 101 5.69 -31.57 17.71
CA GLU A 101 5.39 -32.42 18.87
C GLU A 101 4.17 -31.96 19.70
N ALA A 102 3.98 -30.64 19.81
CA ALA A 102 2.85 -30.00 20.49
C ALA A 102 1.50 -30.10 19.73
N LEU A 103 1.51 -30.43 18.43
CA LEU A 103 0.30 -30.60 17.64
C LEU A 103 -0.40 -31.92 18.00
N PRO A 104 -1.74 -31.97 18.04
CA PRO A 104 -2.46 -33.21 18.32
C PRO A 104 -2.21 -34.27 17.23
N PRO A 105 -2.19 -35.57 17.60
CA PRO A 105 -2.05 -36.67 16.65
C PRO A 105 -3.20 -36.69 15.64
N ALA A 106 -2.96 -37.26 14.47
CA ALA A 106 -3.96 -37.36 13.43
C ALA A 106 -4.96 -38.49 13.72
N THR A 107 -6.24 -38.22 13.47
CA THR A 107 -7.35 -39.18 13.62
C THR A 107 -8.22 -39.26 12.36
N SER A 108 -7.75 -38.68 11.25
CA SER A 108 -8.46 -38.61 9.97
C SER A 108 -7.46 -38.63 8.83
N THR A 109 -7.88 -39.13 7.67
CA THR A 109 -7.13 -39.05 6.40
C THR A 109 -7.19 -37.66 5.77
N GLU A 110 -8.09 -36.80 6.24
CA GLU A 110 -8.15 -35.40 5.81
C GLU A 110 -7.01 -34.60 6.44
N PRO A 111 -6.28 -33.77 5.65
CA PRO A 111 -5.19 -32.96 6.15
C PRO A 111 -5.70 -31.82 7.03
N ARG A 112 -5.11 -31.72 8.23
CA ARG A 112 -5.13 -30.49 9.02
C ARG A 112 -3.87 -29.70 8.70
N TYR A 113 -4.01 -28.40 8.47
CA TYR A 113 -2.87 -27.53 8.20
C TYR A 113 -2.66 -26.55 9.34
N ASP A 114 -1.47 -26.58 9.92
CA ASP A 114 -1.07 -25.72 11.03
C ASP A 114 0.17 -24.93 10.61
N THR A 115 0.36 -23.74 11.18
CA THR A 115 1.61 -22.98 11.01
C THR A 115 2.30 -22.90 12.36
N ILE A 116 3.51 -23.45 12.45
CA ILE A 116 4.30 -23.50 13.68
C ILE A 116 5.66 -22.83 13.46
N SER A 117 6.35 -22.49 14.54
CA SER A 117 7.77 -22.14 14.47
C SER A 117 8.61 -23.40 14.66
N TYR A 118 9.55 -23.65 13.76
CA TYR A 118 10.47 -24.78 13.78
C TYR A 118 11.86 -24.30 13.31
N HIS A 119 12.92 -24.58 14.09
CA HIS A 119 14.28 -24.09 13.86
C HIS A 119 14.35 -22.55 13.61
N ASP A 120 13.66 -21.75 14.43
CA ASP A 120 13.54 -20.28 14.31
C ASP A 120 12.89 -19.77 13.01
N THR A 121 12.24 -20.65 12.24
CA THR A 121 11.53 -20.30 11.00
C THR A 121 10.06 -20.69 11.10
N ALA A 122 9.18 -19.94 10.43
CA ALA A 122 7.77 -20.32 10.34
C ALA A 122 7.64 -21.41 9.27
N VAL A 123 7.00 -22.53 9.62
CA VAL A 123 6.74 -23.65 8.72
C VAL A 123 5.25 -23.97 8.67
N ARG A 124 4.74 -24.27 7.46
CA ARG A 124 3.40 -24.80 7.25
C ARG A 124 3.45 -26.32 7.34
N VAL A 125 2.68 -26.90 8.25
CA VAL A 125 2.62 -28.36 8.50
C VAL A 125 1.29 -28.91 8.02
N ALA A 126 1.32 -29.89 7.11
CA ALA A 126 0.18 -30.75 6.81
C ALA A 126 0.24 -32.01 7.68
N THR A 127 -0.78 -32.21 8.51
CA THR A 127 -0.93 -33.38 9.38
C THR A 127 -2.04 -34.27 8.83
N ILE A 128 -1.72 -35.52 8.46
CA ILE A 128 -2.69 -36.53 8.04
C ILE A 128 -2.53 -37.81 8.86
N GLY A 129 -3.61 -38.58 8.95
CA GLY A 129 -3.66 -39.87 9.60
C GLY A 129 -3.77 -41.00 8.59
N ARG A 130 -3.01 -42.08 8.81
CA ARG A 130 -3.26 -43.37 8.16
C ARG A 130 -3.71 -44.38 9.22
N LEU A 131 -4.92 -44.91 9.06
CA LEU A 131 -5.41 -45.99 9.91
C LEU A 131 -4.84 -47.32 9.40
N LEU A 132 -4.19 -48.07 10.27
CA LEU A 132 -3.80 -49.45 10.01
C LEU A 132 -4.64 -50.41 10.87
N THR A 133 -5.10 -51.48 10.24
CA THR A 133 -6.02 -52.48 10.81
C THR A 133 -5.39 -53.88 10.83
N GLY A 134 -4.11 -53.99 11.20
CA GLY A 134 -3.41 -55.28 11.30
C GLY A 134 -3.78 -56.09 12.56
N GLU A 135 -3.57 -57.40 12.50
CA GLU A 135 -3.81 -58.33 13.62
C GLU A 135 -2.82 -58.15 14.79
N HIS A 136 -1.60 -57.69 14.51
CA HIS A 136 -0.57 -57.42 15.52
C HIS A 136 -0.72 -56.04 16.18
N SER A 137 -0.49 -55.97 17.49
CA SER A 137 -0.57 -54.75 18.33
C SER A 137 0.34 -53.61 17.87
N LEU A 138 1.41 -53.91 17.11
CA LEU A 138 2.33 -52.93 16.55
C LEU A 138 1.75 -52.14 15.36
N GLY A 139 0.76 -52.70 14.65
CA GLY A 139 0.17 -52.13 13.44
C GLY A 139 -1.30 -51.70 13.57
N ARG A 140 -1.86 -51.63 14.79
CA ARG A 140 -3.26 -51.25 15.01
C ARG A 140 -3.33 -49.83 15.56
N GLY A 141 -3.91 -48.92 14.79
CA GLY A 141 -4.11 -47.53 15.22
C GLY A 141 -3.80 -46.51 14.13
N TRP A 142 -3.97 -45.24 14.50
CA TRP A 142 -3.66 -44.12 13.61
C TRP A 142 -2.15 -43.84 13.62
N ILE A 143 -1.55 -43.84 12.44
CA ILE A 143 -0.22 -43.28 12.21
C ILE A 143 -0.39 -41.82 11.83
N THR A 144 0.35 -40.95 12.50
CA THR A 144 0.40 -39.51 12.19
C THR A 144 1.56 -39.24 11.25
N ILE A 145 1.24 -38.72 10.07
CA ILE A 145 2.20 -38.24 9.08
C ILE A 145 2.14 -36.72 9.09
N ARG A 146 3.29 -36.09 9.22
CA ARG A 146 3.46 -34.65 9.08
C ARG A 146 4.45 -34.36 7.99
N VAL A 147 4.10 -33.42 7.12
CA VAL A 147 5.02 -32.85 6.13
C VAL A 147 4.97 -31.34 6.32
N ALA A 148 6.13 -30.71 6.41
CA ALA A 148 6.25 -29.29 6.65
C ALA A 148 7.19 -28.64 5.65
N GLU A 149 6.86 -27.41 5.27
CA GLU A 149 7.71 -26.56 4.43
C GLU A 149 7.79 -25.15 5.01
N THR A 150 8.88 -24.44 4.74
CA THR A 150 8.98 -22.99 5.01
C THR A 150 8.02 -22.18 4.13
N LEU A 151 7.73 -20.94 4.51
CA LEU A 151 6.69 -20.12 3.87
C LEU A 151 7.19 -19.23 2.71
N GLY A 152 8.45 -19.35 2.27
CA GLY A 152 9.10 -18.34 1.44
C GLY A 152 8.47 -18.19 0.04
N THR A 153 8.39 -19.29 -0.70
CA THR A 153 7.87 -19.41 -2.07
C THR A 153 6.38 -19.08 -2.13
N ARG A 154 5.60 -19.49 -1.10
CA ARG A 154 4.17 -19.11 -1.03
C ARG A 154 3.97 -17.63 -0.77
N GLN A 155 4.82 -17.01 0.06
CA GLN A 155 4.79 -15.56 0.29
C GLN A 155 5.22 -14.80 -0.96
N ALA A 156 6.27 -15.25 -1.64
CA ALA A 156 6.73 -14.67 -2.90
C ALA A 156 5.63 -14.72 -3.99
N LEU A 157 4.90 -15.84 -4.11
CA LEU A 157 3.77 -15.93 -5.03
C LEU A 157 2.64 -14.97 -4.65
N ALA A 158 2.33 -14.85 -3.36
CA ALA A 158 1.31 -13.91 -2.88
C ALA A 158 1.72 -12.45 -3.19
N ASP A 159 2.99 -12.10 -2.96
CA ASP A 159 3.54 -10.77 -3.24
C ASP A 159 3.59 -10.46 -4.74
N GLU A 160 3.90 -11.45 -5.59
CA GLU A 160 3.83 -11.31 -7.04
C GLU A 160 2.40 -11.04 -7.53
N LEU A 161 1.43 -11.82 -7.06
CA LEU A 161 0.01 -11.64 -7.36
C LEU A 161 -0.47 -10.26 -6.88
N LEU A 162 -0.02 -9.84 -5.70
CA LEU A 162 -0.29 -8.51 -5.14
C LEU A 162 0.29 -7.39 -5.98
N GLY A 163 1.55 -7.49 -6.40
CA GLY A 163 2.20 -6.48 -7.24
C GLY A 163 1.46 -6.29 -8.57
N ARG A 164 1.15 -7.39 -9.25
CA ARG A 164 0.42 -7.37 -10.54
C ARG A 164 -0.98 -6.77 -10.39
N SER A 165 -1.71 -7.15 -9.35
CA SER A 165 -3.07 -6.64 -9.10
C SER A 165 -3.07 -5.19 -8.59
N THR A 166 -2.08 -4.77 -7.82
CA THR A 166 -1.93 -3.37 -7.37
C THR A 166 -1.67 -2.44 -8.55
N LEU A 167 -0.82 -2.85 -9.51
CA LEU A 167 -0.52 -2.06 -10.70
C LEU A 167 -1.78 -1.87 -11.57
N SER A 168 -2.57 -2.93 -11.80
CA SER A 168 -3.80 -2.84 -12.58
C SER A 168 -4.89 -2.02 -11.87
N LEU A 169 -5.07 -2.18 -10.55
CA LEU A 169 -6.00 -1.38 -9.75
C LEU A 169 -5.63 0.10 -9.74
N THR A 170 -4.35 0.42 -9.58
CA THR A 170 -3.87 1.80 -9.61
C THR A 170 -4.12 2.43 -10.97
N GLY A 171 -3.84 1.72 -12.07
CA GLY A 171 -4.16 2.16 -13.43
C GLY A 171 -5.65 2.44 -13.62
N LEU A 172 -6.52 1.56 -13.13
CA LEU A 172 -7.98 1.74 -13.20
C LEU A 172 -8.47 2.95 -12.39
N ILE A 173 -7.93 3.17 -11.19
CA ILE A 173 -8.28 4.32 -10.34
C ILE A 173 -7.79 5.64 -10.95
N LEU A 174 -6.58 5.66 -11.53
CA LEU A 174 -6.08 6.84 -12.25
C LEU A 174 -6.94 7.15 -13.48
N LEU A 175 -7.37 6.13 -14.23
CA LEU A 175 -8.29 6.30 -15.34
C LEU A 175 -9.65 6.84 -14.87
N ALA A 176 -10.21 6.29 -13.79
CA ALA A 176 -11.45 6.78 -13.18
C ALA A 176 -11.30 8.24 -12.73
N LEU A 177 -10.21 8.59 -12.06
CA LEU A 177 -9.92 9.96 -11.62
C LEU A 177 -9.79 10.92 -12.81
N MET A 178 -9.13 10.50 -13.90
CA MET A 178 -9.02 11.28 -15.13
C MET A 178 -10.39 11.55 -15.75
N ILE A 179 -11.22 10.51 -15.89
CA ILE A 179 -12.59 10.62 -16.45
C ILE A 179 -13.47 11.50 -15.56
N THR A 180 -13.45 11.30 -14.24
CA THR A 180 -14.24 12.08 -13.28
C THR A 180 -13.77 13.54 -13.26
N SER A 181 -12.47 13.81 -13.29
CA SER A 181 -11.94 15.18 -13.34
C SER A 181 -12.35 15.90 -14.62
N LEU A 182 -12.24 15.22 -15.77
CA LEU A 182 -12.66 15.77 -17.06
C LEU A 182 -14.18 16.00 -17.11
N GLY A 183 -14.97 15.07 -16.56
CA GLY A 183 -16.42 15.17 -16.46
C GLY A 183 -16.86 16.35 -15.58
N ILE A 184 -16.26 16.52 -14.40
CA ILE A 184 -16.53 17.67 -13.52
C ILE A 184 -16.16 18.98 -14.22
N ARG A 185 -14.98 19.07 -14.84
CA ARG A 185 -14.56 20.29 -15.56
C ARG A 185 -15.55 20.67 -16.67
N ARG A 186 -15.99 19.69 -17.47
CA ARG A 186 -17.00 19.92 -18.51
C ARG A 186 -18.37 20.30 -17.95
N ALA A 187 -18.82 19.64 -16.88
CA ALA A 187 -20.14 19.88 -16.29
C ALA A 187 -20.29 21.29 -15.72
N PHE A 188 -19.21 21.88 -15.20
CA PHE A 188 -19.22 23.23 -14.64
C PHE A 188 -18.75 24.33 -15.62
N ALA A 189 -18.30 23.98 -16.83
CA ALA A 189 -17.86 24.97 -17.82
C ALA A 189 -18.94 26.03 -18.17
N PRO A 190 -20.23 25.67 -18.39
CA PRO A 190 -21.26 26.66 -18.70
C PRO A 190 -21.50 27.68 -17.58
N LEU A 191 -21.24 27.29 -16.32
CA LEU A 191 -21.38 28.21 -15.18
C LEU A 191 -20.26 29.26 -15.18
N ALA A 192 -19.05 28.87 -15.58
CA ALA A 192 -17.91 29.79 -15.68
C ALA A 192 -18.07 30.75 -16.89
N GLU A 193 -18.65 30.27 -17.98
CA GLU A 193 -19.04 31.11 -19.13
C GLU A 193 -20.10 32.14 -18.71
N LEU A 194 -21.16 31.72 -18.02
CA LEU A 194 -22.19 32.61 -17.50
C LEU A 194 -21.63 33.64 -16.50
N GLU A 195 -20.72 33.24 -15.61
CA GLU A 195 -20.02 34.17 -14.69
C GLU A 195 -19.25 35.24 -15.47
N THR A 196 -18.52 34.82 -16.50
CA THR A 196 -17.70 35.72 -17.33
C THR A 196 -18.59 36.71 -18.09
N GLU A 197 -19.68 36.23 -18.70
CA GLU A 197 -20.63 37.06 -19.42
C GLU A 197 -21.33 38.08 -18.51
N LEU A 198 -21.67 37.70 -17.27
CA LEU A 198 -22.21 38.63 -16.27
C LEU A 198 -21.18 39.67 -15.81
N ARG A 199 -19.90 39.30 -15.71
CA ARG A 199 -18.83 40.21 -15.27
C ARG A 199 -18.43 41.22 -16.34
N GLU A 200 -18.55 40.84 -17.62
CA GLU A 200 -18.19 41.70 -18.76
C GLU A 200 -19.32 42.65 -19.18
N ARG A 201 -20.55 42.43 -18.70
CA ARG A 201 -21.68 43.32 -18.95
C ARG A 201 -21.49 44.68 -18.28
N SER A 202 -21.70 45.75 -19.06
CA SER A 202 -21.72 47.14 -18.56
C SER A 202 -22.93 47.39 -17.66
N HIS A 203 -22.78 48.29 -16.68
CA HIS A 203 -23.83 48.64 -15.69
C HIS A 203 -25.17 49.10 -16.32
N ASP A 204 -25.15 49.54 -17.57
CA ASP A 204 -26.33 50.08 -18.27
C ASP A 204 -26.98 49.04 -19.21
N ASN A 205 -26.37 47.86 -19.37
CA ASN A 205 -26.84 46.82 -20.28
C ASN A 205 -27.73 45.79 -19.56
N LEU A 206 -29.04 46.05 -19.59
CA LEU A 206 -30.08 45.22 -18.98
C LEU A 206 -30.76 44.24 -19.96
N GLN A 207 -30.15 43.95 -21.11
CA GLN A 207 -30.73 43.01 -22.08
C GLN A 207 -30.80 41.58 -21.53
N PRO A 208 -31.76 40.74 -21.96
CA PRO A 208 -31.82 39.34 -21.55
C PRO A 208 -30.54 38.56 -21.86
N ILE A 209 -30.21 37.54 -21.07
CA ILE A 209 -29.14 36.57 -21.35
C ILE A 209 -29.75 35.45 -22.21
N ASP A 210 -29.15 35.21 -23.39
CA ASP A 210 -29.65 34.26 -24.41
C ASP A 210 -28.70 33.08 -24.65
N THR A 211 -27.65 32.94 -23.84
CA THR A 211 -26.72 31.82 -23.93
C THR A 211 -27.40 30.50 -23.52
N PRO A 212 -27.23 29.41 -24.29
CA PRO A 212 -27.85 28.12 -23.97
C PRO A 212 -27.23 27.52 -22.71
N VAL A 213 -27.99 27.51 -21.61
CA VAL A 213 -27.56 26.98 -20.31
C VAL A 213 -28.16 25.59 -20.00
N PRO A 214 -27.48 24.75 -19.17
CA PRO A 214 -28.02 23.48 -18.68
C PRO A 214 -29.34 23.64 -17.90
N LYS A 215 -30.13 22.56 -17.83
CA LYS A 215 -31.46 22.54 -17.18
C LYS A 215 -31.41 22.97 -15.70
N GLU A 216 -30.32 22.66 -15.02
CA GLU A 216 -30.08 22.97 -13.61
C GLU A 216 -29.96 24.47 -13.35
N ILE A 217 -29.49 25.24 -14.34
CA ILE A 217 -29.24 26.70 -14.22
C ILE A 217 -30.29 27.51 -14.98
N HIS A 218 -31.08 26.87 -15.85
CA HIS A 218 -32.11 27.53 -16.67
C HIS A 218 -33.06 28.42 -15.86
N ARG A 219 -33.62 27.92 -14.74
CA ARG A 219 -34.51 28.71 -13.87
C ARG A 219 -33.84 29.92 -13.25
N LEU A 220 -32.53 29.83 -12.96
CA LEU A 220 -31.77 30.95 -12.43
C LEU A 220 -31.63 32.05 -13.48
N VAL A 221 -31.31 31.67 -14.72
CA VAL A 221 -31.24 32.63 -15.84
C VAL A 221 -32.59 33.28 -16.12
N GLU A 222 -33.69 32.51 -16.10
CA GLU A 222 -35.05 33.07 -16.23
C GLU A 222 -35.37 34.09 -15.13
N THR A 223 -35.05 33.77 -13.88
CA THR A 223 -35.28 34.67 -12.74
C THR A 223 -34.44 35.93 -12.84
N LEU A 224 -33.18 35.80 -13.29
CA LEU A 224 -32.28 36.93 -13.50
C LEU A 224 -32.76 37.84 -14.63
N ASN A 225 -33.21 37.26 -15.75
CA ASN A 225 -33.81 37.99 -16.87
C ASN A 225 -35.08 38.75 -16.42
N ALA A 226 -35.95 38.11 -15.65
CA ALA A 226 -37.14 38.76 -15.09
C ALA A 226 -36.78 39.91 -14.13
N PHE A 227 -35.71 39.77 -13.34
CA PHE A 227 -35.21 40.84 -12.49
C PHE A 227 -34.66 42.02 -13.31
N MET A 228 -33.83 41.76 -14.33
CA MET A 228 -33.31 42.81 -15.21
C MET A 228 -34.45 43.57 -15.89
N GLN A 229 -35.50 42.88 -16.33
CA GLN A 229 -36.67 43.52 -16.93
C GLN A 229 -37.43 44.43 -15.94
N ARG A 230 -37.59 43.99 -14.68
CA ARG A 230 -38.19 44.84 -13.62
C ARG A 230 -37.32 46.06 -13.32
N LEU A 231 -36.00 45.89 -13.27
CA LEU A 231 -35.07 46.98 -13.05
C LEU A 231 -35.11 48.00 -14.20
N GLN A 232 -35.14 47.53 -15.44
CA GLN A 232 -35.27 48.38 -16.62
C GLN A 232 -36.56 49.23 -16.56
N THR A 233 -37.66 48.61 -16.12
CA THR A 233 -38.95 49.31 -15.92
C THR A 233 -38.86 50.38 -14.83
N ALA A 234 -38.23 50.06 -13.70
CA ALA A 234 -38.08 51.00 -12.59
C ALA A 234 -37.17 52.19 -12.93
N VAL A 235 -36.05 51.95 -13.62
CA VAL A 235 -35.15 53.02 -14.11
C VAL A 235 -35.87 53.91 -15.12
N GLY A 236 -36.69 53.34 -16.00
CA GLY A 236 -37.54 54.09 -16.93
C GLY A 236 -38.52 55.03 -16.22
N ALA A 237 -39.18 54.56 -15.15
CA ALA A 237 -40.08 55.38 -14.36
C ALA A 237 -39.37 56.55 -13.67
N LEU A 238 -38.15 56.32 -13.15
CA LEU A 238 -37.34 57.38 -12.54
C LEU A 238 -37.01 58.49 -13.54
N ASN A 239 -36.58 58.12 -14.76
CA ASN A 239 -36.25 59.09 -15.81
C ASN A 239 -37.46 59.96 -16.18
N ASN A 240 -38.66 59.38 -16.25
CA ASN A 240 -39.88 60.12 -16.52
C ASN A 240 -40.23 61.11 -15.39
N LEU A 241 -40.06 60.71 -14.13
CA LEU A 241 -40.32 61.59 -12.98
C LEU A 241 -39.36 62.79 -12.96
N VAL A 242 -38.08 62.56 -13.26
CA VAL A 242 -37.08 63.64 -13.40
C VAL A 242 -37.47 64.61 -14.52
N ALA A 243 -37.98 64.09 -15.64
CA ALA A 243 -38.44 64.92 -16.75
C ALA A 243 -39.65 65.81 -16.38
N ASP A 244 -40.63 65.26 -15.67
CA ASP A 244 -41.83 66.00 -15.22
C ASP A 244 -41.49 67.08 -14.19
N ALA A 245 -40.61 66.76 -13.23
CA ALA A 245 -40.14 67.73 -12.22
C ALA A 245 -39.42 68.92 -12.88
N ALA A 246 -38.56 68.65 -13.87
CA ALA A 246 -37.90 69.70 -14.64
C ALA A 246 -38.91 70.60 -15.36
N HIS A 247 -40.01 70.02 -15.86
CA HIS A 247 -41.05 70.77 -16.57
C HIS A 247 -41.83 71.71 -15.65
N GLN A 248 -42.18 71.25 -14.45
CA GLN A 248 -42.93 72.06 -13.47
C GLN A 248 -42.11 73.20 -12.87
N ILE A 249 -40.79 73.06 -12.76
CA ILE A 249 -39.87 74.12 -12.31
C ILE A 249 -39.68 75.21 -13.37
N ARG A 250 -39.71 74.84 -14.67
CA ARG A 250 -39.46 75.76 -15.78
C ARG A 250 -40.53 76.85 -15.91
N THR A 251 -41.79 76.51 -15.65
CA THR A 251 -42.94 77.40 -15.80
C THR A 251 -42.92 78.63 -14.87
N PRO A 252 -42.73 78.51 -13.55
CA PRO A 252 -42.62 79.68 -12.68
C PRO A 252 -41.33 80.48 -12.93
N LEU A 253 -40.22 79.83 -13.31
CA LEU A 253 -38.98 80.54 -13.69
C LEU A 253 -39.15 81.38 -14.95
N ALA A 254 -39.87 80.87 -15.97
CA ALA A 254 -40.20 81.63 -17.16
C ALA A 254 -41.09 82.84 -16.83
N ALA A 255 -42.05 82.69 -15.91
CA ALA A 255 -42.90 83.79 -15.45
C ALA A 255 -42.12 84.86 -14.67
N VAL A 256 -41.17 84.48 -13.81
CA VAL A 256 -40.24 85.40 -13.14
C VAL A 256 -39.40 86.15 -14.17
N HIS A 257 -38.83 85.44 -15.15
CA HIS A 257 -38.01 86.03 -16.20
C HIS A 257 -38.78 87.08 -17.02
N LEU A 258 -40.00 86.76 -17.47
CA LEU A 258 -40.87 87.67 -18.23
C LEU A 258 -41.26 88.92 -17.40
N GLN A 259 -41.64 88.74 -16.13
CA GLN A 259 -41.99 89.87 -15.27
C GLN A 259 -40.78 90.78 -14.99
N THR A 260 -39.56 90.21 -14.95
CA THR A 260 -38.32 90.97 -14.78
C THR A 260 -37.99 91.78 -16.04
N GLN A 261 -38.12 91.18 -17.23
CA GLN A 261 -37.98 91.92 -18.51
C GLN A 261 -38.96 93.09 -18.60
N LEU A 262 -40.24 92.85 -18.32
CA LEU A 262 -41.26 93.90 -18.37
C LEU A 262 -41.07 95.00 -17.31
N ALA A 263 -40.34 94.73 -16.23
CA ALA A 263 -39.99 95.73 -15.23
C ALA A 263 -38.78 96.58 -15.63
N MET A 264 -37.85 96.03 -16.43
CA MET A 264 -36.70 96.77 -16.96
C MET A 264 -37.08 97.73 -18.09
N ASP A 265 -38.08 97.39 -18.90
CA ASP A 265 -38.51 98.22 -20.06
C ASP A 265 -39.28 99.50 -19.68
N GLN A 266 -39.76 99.65 -18.43
CA GLN A 266 -40.49 100.85 -17.95
C GLN A 266 -40.04 101.31 -16.56
N PRO A 267 -38.86 101.95 -16.44
CA PRO A 267 -38.38 102.48 -15.18
C PRO A 267 -39.20 103.70 -14.71
N GLY A 268 -39.71 103.66 -13.47
CA GLY A 268 -40.36 104.81 -12.80
C GLY A 268 -41.89 104.86 -12.80
N SER A 269 -42.58 103.82 -13.28
CA SER A 269 -44.06 103.74 -13.28
C SER A 269 -44.64 103.36 -11.91
N GLU A 270 -45.82 103.90 -11.53
CA GLU A 270 -46.63 103.41 -10.38
C GLU A 270 -46.95 101.89 -10.45
N THR A 271 -46.81 101.27 -11.64
CA THR A 271 -47.00 99.83 -11.85
C THR A 271 -45.81 98.95 -11.46
N LEU A 272 -44.66 99.53 -11.08
CA LEU A 272 -43.46 98.78 -10.69
C LEU A 272 -43.65 97.99 -9.41
N ARG A 273 -44.31 98.59 -8.40
CA ARG A 273 -44.55 97.95 -7.10
C ARG A 273 -45.44 96.69 -7.22
N PRO A 274 -46.57 96.72 -7.94
CA PRO A 274 -47.33 95.51 -8.27
C PRO A 274 -46.53 94.42 -8.99
N ARG A 275 -45.61 94.78 -9.90
CA ARG A 275 -44.78 93.82 -10.65
C ARG A 275 -43.71 93.17 -9.78
N LEU A 276 -43.01 93.96 -8.95
CA LEU A 276 -42.07 93.44 -7.96
C LEU A 276 -42.78 92.50 -6.96
N GLN A 277 -44.02 92.82 -6.58
CA GLN A 277 -44.84 91.93 -5.76
C GLN A 277 -45.13 90.58 -6.48
N ARG A 278 -45.40 90.60 -7.79
CA ARG A 278 -45.61 89.37 -8.58
C ARG A 278 -44.33 88.56 -8.78
N ILE A 279 -43.18 89.21 -8.98
CA ILE A 279 -41.88 88.55 -9.00
C ILE A 279 -41.66 87.87 -7.65
N LEU A 280 -41.77 88.62 -6.55
CA LEU A 280 -41.59 88.10 -5.20
C LEU A 280 -42.52 86.91 -4.92
N ASN A 281 -43.79 86.99 -5.31
CA ASN A 281 -44.75 85.91 -5.15
C ASN A 281 -44.38 84.67 -6.00
N ASN A 282 -43.97 84.85 -7.26
CA ASN A 282 -43.57 83.75 -8.13
C ASN A 282 -42.25 83.09 -7.68
N THR A 283 -41.29 83.87 -7.19
CA THR A 283 -40.04 83.34 -6.63
C THR A 283 -40.32 82.59 -5.33
N THR A 284 -41.17 83.15 -4.46
CA THR A 284 -41.61 82.47 -3.24
C THR A 284 -42.33 81.16 -3.58
N HIS A 285 -43.18 81.15 -4.61
CA HIS A 285 -43.87 79.95 -5.07
C HIS A 285 -42.90 78.90 -5.65
N ALA A 286 -41.93 79.32 -6.48
CA ALA A 286 -40.90 78.44 -7.02
C ALA A 286 -39.99 77.85 -5.93
N THR A 287 -39.58 78.66 -4.96
CA THR A 287 -38.82 78.20 -3.79
C THR A 287 -39.63 77.23 -2.95
N HIS A 288 -40.93 77.47 -2.79
CA HIS A 288 -41.82 76.56 -2.06
C HIS A 288 -41.99 75.22 -2.80
N LEU A 289 -42.21 75.24 -4.12
CA LEU A 289 -42.25 74.06 -4.98
C LEU A 289 -40.93 73.28 -4.96
N LEU A 290 -39.79 73.98 -5.03
CA LEU A 290 -38.47 73.36 -4.98
C LEU A 290 -38.21 72.71 -3.62
N ASN A 291 -38.47 73.42 -2.53
CA ASN A 291 -38.33 72.87 -1.18
C ASN A 291 -39.28 71.68 -0.97
N GLN A 292 -40.47 71.69 -1.57
CA GLN A 292 -41.43 70.60 -1.51
C GLN A 292 -41.03 69.38 -2.34
N LEU A 293 -40.54 69.56 -3.57
CA LEU A 293 -39.98 68.47 -4.39
C LEU A 293 -38.74 67.86 -3.74
N LEU A 294 -37.88 68.70 -3.16
CA LEU A 294 -36.74 68.25 -2.37
C LEU A 294 -37.19 67.52 -1.11
N MET A 295 -38.25 67.97 -0.42
CA MET A 295 -38.79 67.27 0.75
C MET A 295 -39.37 65.90 0.36
N ASP A 296 -40.18 65.81 -0.71
CA ASP A 296 -40.79 64.55 -1.18
C ASP A 296 -39.71 63.57 -1.66
N ALA A 297 -38.73 64.06 -2.42
CA ALA A 297 -37.58 63.25 -2.86
C ALA A 297 -36.70 62.80 -1.67
N THR A 298 -36.47 63.68 -0.69
CA THR A 298 -35.65 63.37 0.49
C THR A 298 -36.36 62.36 1.40
N VAL A 299 -37.66 62.51 1.63
CA VAL A 299 -38.44 61.58 2.46
C VAL A 299 -38.61 60.23 1.74
N SER A 300 -38.96 60.21 0.46
CA SER A 300 -39.12 58.97 -0.31
C SER A 300 -37.81 58.19 -0.45
N HIS A 301 -36.72 58.85 -0.85
CA HIS A 301 -35.42 58.20 -1.04
C HIS A 301 -34.79 57.76 0.30
N ARG A 302 -35.13 58.44 1.41
CA ARG A 302 -34.67 58.06 2.75
C ARG A 302 -35.49 56.91 3.33
N LEU A 303 -36.79 56.82 3.06
CA LEU A 303 -37.60 55.68 3.48
C LEU A 303 -37.20 54.37 2.78
N ASP A 304 -36.71 54.42 1.53
CA ASP A 304 -36.23 53.24 0.80
C ASP A 304 -34.82 52.76 1.21
N ARG A 305 -33.99 53.63 1.81
CA ARG A 305 -32.58 53.31 2.13
C ARG A 305 -32.18 53.44 3.59
N SER A 306 -33.02 54.05 4.43
CA SER A 306 -32.68 54.28 5.83
C SER A 306 -32.89 53.02 6.64
N THR A 307 -31.90 52.72 7.47
CA THR A 307 -32.03 51.70 8.52
C THR A 307 -32.97 52.25 9.59
N MET A 308 -34.16 51.66 9.72
CA MET A 308 -35.07 51.95 10.83
C MET A 308 -34.33 51.65 12.15
N ARG A 309 -34.25 52.62 13.06
CA ARG A 309 -33.53 52.47 14.34
C ARG A 309 -34.49 52.62 15.50
N PRO A 310 -34.21 52.01 16.66
CA PRO A 310 -34.97 52.28 17.87
C PRO A 310 -34.78 53.74 18.26
N LEU A 311 -35.89 54.46 18.40
CA LEU A 311 -35.92 55.87 18.77
C LEU A 311 -36.76 56.05 20.03
N ASP A 312 -36.17 56.68 21.03
CA ASP A 312 -36.87 57.07 22.24
C ASP A 312 -37.90 58.17 21.91
N VAL A 313 -39.14 57.97 22.33
CA VAL A 313 -40.25 58.89 22.00
C VAL A 313 -40.13 60.23 22.75
N ALA A 314 -39.57 60.23 23.96
CA ALA A 314 -39.44 61.45 24.77
C ALA A 314 -38.46 62.48 24.16
N PRO A 315 -37.23 62.11 23.75
CA PRO A 315 -36.32 63.05 23.06
C PRO A 315 -36.89 63.62 21.75
N LEU A 316 -37.60 62.82 20.96
CA LEU A 316 -38.20 63.26 19.70
C LEU A 316 -39.24 64.36 19.90
N ILE A 317 -40.11 64.21 20.92
CA ILE A 317 -41.12 65.23 21.23
C ILE A 317 -40.49 66.49 21.82
N GLN A 318 -39.44 66.37 22.63
CA GLN A 318 -38.68 67.50 23.14
C GLN A 318 -38.00 68.31 22.03
N GLU A 319 -37.43 67.63 21.03
CA GLU A 319 -36.81 68.29 19.87
C GLU A 319 -37.83 69.12 19.08
N ILE A 320 -39.06 68.62 18.92
CA ILE A 320 -40.12 69.34 18.21
C ILE A 320 -40.56 70.56 19.03
N GLN A 321 -40.75 70.41 20.34
CA GLN A 321 -41.11 71.52 21.22
C GLN A 321 -40.09 72.66 21.16
N GLY A 322 -38.79 72.34 21.07
CA GLY A 322 -37.72 73.33 20.99
C GLY A 322 -37.61 74.07 19.65
N ARG A 323 -38.36 73.67 18.61
CA ARG A 323 -38.30 74.26 17.26
C ARG A 323 -39.56 75.00 16.82
N VAL A 324 -40.62 74.94 17.63
CA VAL A 324 -41.80 75.78 17.41
C VAL A 324 -41.41 77.24 17.71
N ASP A 325 -41.88 78.15 16.87
CA ASP A 325 -41.67 79.60 17.02
C ASP A 325 -42.01 80.06 18.46
N PRO A 326 -41.12 80.76 19.19
CA PRO A 326 -41.35 81.19 20.57
C PRO A 326 -42.68 81.90 20.77
N ASP A 327 -43.12 82.69 19.77
CA ASP A 327 -44.37 83.43 19.81
C ASP A 327 -45.60 82.52 19.76
N ARG A 328 -45.47 81.28 19.29
CA ARG A 328 -46.55 80.28 19.17
C ARG A 328 -46.40 79.13 20.16
N ALA A 329 -45.22 78.96 20.74
CA ALA A 329 -44.90 77.86 21.65
C ALA A 329 -45.79 77.82 22.90
N HIS A 330 -46.23 78.98 23.41
CA HIS A 330 -47.12 79.08 24.57
C HIS A 330 -48.50 78.42 24.37
N ARG A 331 -48.89 78.18 23.11
CA ARG A 331 -50.17 77.56 22.74
C ARG A 331 -50.10 76.03 22.68
N LEU A 332 -48.90 75.43 22.76
CA LEU A 332 -48.70 73.99 22.64
C LEU A 332 -48.65 73.32 24.01
N GLN A 333 -49.63 72.46 24.31
CA GLN A 333 -49.69 71.69 25.55
C GLN A 333 -49.35 70.22 25.28
N ILE A 334 -48.21 69.75 25.81
CA ILE A 334 -47.72 68.38 25.58
C ILE A 334 -47.89 67.54 26.84
N HIS A 335 -48.55 66.39 26.73
CA HIS A 335 -48.73 65.43 27.81
C HIS A 335 -48.23 64.04 27.41
N ILE A 336 -47.19 63.53 28.08
CA ILE A 336 -46.58 62.22 27.81
C ILE A 336 -46.72 61.31 29.05
N THR A 337 -47.37 60.17 28.90
CA THR A 337 -47.54 59.20 29.99
C THR A 337 -46.21 58.53 30.37
N PRO A 338 -46.04 58.04 31.61
CA PRO A 338 -44.79 57.40 32.05
C PRO A 338 -44.36 56.21 31.19
N SER A 339 -45.33 55.43 30.71
CA SER A 339 -45.11 54.29 29.83
C SER A 339 -44.63 54.72 28.44
N ALA A 340 -45.14 55.84 27.91
CA ALA A 340 -44.69 56.39 26.63
C ALA A 340 -43.30 57.05 26.71
N ARG A 341 -42.88 57.57 27.87
CA ARG A 341 -41.52 58.13 28.02
C ARG A 341 -40.41 57.09 27.86
N ARG A 342 -40.71 55.82 28.16
CA ARG A 342 -39.78 54.69 28.04
C ARG A 342 -40.00 53.85 26.78
N ALA A 343 -40.97 54.21 25.94
CA ALA A 343 -41.25 53.48 24.72
C ALA A 343 -40.24 53.86 23.64
N GLN A 344 -39.78 52.85 22.90
CA GLN A 344 -39.03 53.02 21.67
C GLN A 344 -39.90 52.66 20.48
N VAL A 345 -39.85 53.48 19.43
CA VAL A 345 -40.44 53.19 18.13
C VAL A 345 -39.32 52.91 17.14
N LEU A 346 -39.51 51.93 16.26
CA LEU A 346 -38.55 51.67 15.19
C LEU A 346 -38.83 52.64 14.04
N GLY A 347 -37.92 53.55 13.74
CA GLY A 347 -38.15 54.52 12.69
C GLY A 347 -36.93 55.32 12.25
N ASP A 348 -37.11 56.11 11.19
CA ASP A 348 -36.16 57.15 10.82
C ASP A 348 -36.48 58.43 11.59
N HIS A 349 -35.48 58.93 12.32
CA HIS A 349 -35.63 60.08 13.22
C HIS A 349 -36.11 61.33 12.49
N VAL A 350 -35.60 61.57 11.28
CA VAL A 350 -35.94 62.76 10.50
C VAL A 350 -37.35 62.63 9.94
N SER A 351 -37.71 61.46 9.40
CA SER A 351 -39.06 61.21 8.86
C SER A 351 -40.16 61.34 9.92
N LEU A 352 -39.97 60.75 11.11
CA LEU A 352 -40.96 60.86 12.20
C LEU A 352 -41.08 62.28 12.75
N ARG A 353 -39.95 63.02 12.81
CA ARG A 353 -39.95 64.42 13.22
C ARG A 353 -40.72 65.31 12.25
N GLU A 354 -40.45 65.18 10.95
CA GLU A 354 -41.16 65.97 9.93
C GLU A 354 -42.65 65.61 9.87
N MET A 355 -43.01 64.33 10.08
CA MET A 355 -44.41 63.91 10.20
C MET A 355 -45.12 64.66 11.33
N LEU A 356 -44.57 64.61 12.56
CA LEU A 356 -45.18 65.26 13.71
C LEU A 356 -45.23 66.78 13.56
N ARG A 357 -44.18 67.38 13.01
CA ARG A 357 -44.16 68.81 12.67
C ARG A 357 -45.28 69.19 11.71
N ASN A 358 -45.47 68.45 10.61
CA ASN A 358 -46.53 68.73 9.64
C ASN A 358 -47.94 68.68 10.27
N VAL A 359 -48.17 67.76 11.21
CA VAL A 359 -49.45 67.67 11.92
C VAL A 359 -49.65 68.85 12.88
N ILE A 360 -48.60 69.23 13.62
CA ILE A 360 -48.65 70.36 14.57
C ILE A 360 -48.76 71.71 13.84
N ASP A 361 -48.01 71.90 12.76
CA ASP A 361 -48.06 73.12 11.93
C ASP A 361 -49.46 73.28 11.31
N ASN A 362 -50.08 72.18 10.86
CA ASN A 362 -51.48 72.20 10.40
C ASN A 362 -52.44 72.57 11.53
N ALA A 363 -52.30 71.98 12.72
CA ALA A 363 -53.14 72.31 13.88
C ALA A 363 -53.03 73.80 14.30
N MET A 364 -51.82 74.38 14.21
CA MET A 364 -51.56 75.81 14.49
C MET A 364 -52.11 76.75 13.43
N LEU A 365 -52.22 76.30 12.19
CA LEU A 365 -52.74 77.11 11.09
C LEU A 365 -54.27 77.26 11.15
N TYR A 366 -54.98 76.23 11.61
CA TYR A 366 -56.45 76.15 11.53
C TYR A 366 -57.18 76.41 12.86
N SER A 367 -56.46 76.66 13.95
CA SER A 367 -57.03 76.99 15.26
C SER A 367 -56.20 78.08 15.92
N ASP A 368 -56.86 79.03 16.61
CA ASP A 368 -56.22 80.06 17.44
C ASP A 368 -56.16 79.68 18.93
N ALA A 369 -56.79 78.57 19.31
CA ALA A 369 -56.85 78.05 20.68
C ALA A 369 -55.58 77.24 21.05
N PRO A 370 -55.43 76.81 22.32
CA PRO A 370 -54.37 75.89 22.73
C PRO A 370 -54.50 74.53 22.03
N ILE A 371 -53.38 73.99 21.55
CA ILE A 371 -53.29 72.69 20.87
C ILE A 371 -52.80 71.65 21.85
N SER A 372 -53.51 70.53 21.95
CA SER A 372 -53.16 69.44 22.85
C SER A 372 -52.46 68.30 22.10
N VAL A 373 -51.24 67.96 22.51
CA VAL A 373 -50.51 66.79 22.04
C VAL A 373 -50.43 65.77 23.16
N ARG A 374 -51.13 64.65 23.03
CA ARG A 374 -51.11 63.54 24.00
C ARG A 374 -50.40 62.33 23.42
N VAL A 375 -49.42 61.82 24.17
CA VAL A 375 -48.64 60.64 23.79
C VAL A 375 -48.78 59.55 24.84
N TYR A 376 -49.28 58.39 24.44
CA TYR A 376 -49.51 57.25 25.35
C TYR A 376 -49.32 55.91 24.67
N THR A 377 -48.98 54.87 25.44
CA THR A 377 -48.84 53.49 24.96
C THR A 377 -50.12 52.70 25.22
N ARG A 378 -50.55 51.87 24.26
CA ARG A 378 -51.64 50.92 24.42
C ARG A 378 -51.12 49.54 24.83
N PRO A 379 -51.92 48.72 25.55
CA PRO A 379 -51.57 47.34 25.89
C PRO A 379 -51.27 46.46 24.68
N SER A 380 -51.78 46.81 23.50
CA SER A 380 -51.54 46.12 22.23
C SER A 380 -50.14 46.33 21.64
N GLY A 381 -49.22 46.99 22.36
CA GLY A 381 -47.86 47.26 21.88
C GLY A 381 -47.76 48.43 20.88
N LEU A 382 -48.70 49.38 20.91
CA LEU A 382 -48.70 50.57 20.05
C LEU A 382 -48.40 51.85 20.86
N VAL A 383 -47.57 52.74 20.33
CA VAL A 383 -47.43 54.14 20.77
C VAL A 383 -48.41 55.00 19.98
N VAL A 384 -49.23 55.78 20.67
CA VAL A 384 -50.25 56.64 20.07
C VAL A 384 -49.90 58.11 20.29
N PHE A 385 -49.90 58.89 19.20
CA PHE A 385 -49.77 60.34 19.18
C PHE A 385 -51.13 60.94 18.78
N ASP A 386 -51.79 61.61 19.71
CA ASP A 386 -53.02 62.37 19.47
C ASP A 386 -52.70 63.86 19.44
N VAL A 387 -52.86 64.51 18.28
CA VAL A 387 -52.77 65.96 18.14
C VAL A 387 -54.18 66.51 17.94
N SER A 388 -54.67 67.29 18.90
CA SER A 388 -56.04 67.84 18.92
C SER A 388 -56.02 69.36 18.82
N ASP A 389 -56.81 69.90 17.90
CA ASP A 389 -57.09 71.33 17.73
C ASP A 389 -58.59 71.64 17.93
N LEU A 390 -58.91 72.92 18.11
CA LEU A 390 -60.28 73.45 18.23
C LEU A 390 -60.69 74.24 16.98
N GLY A 391 -60.23 73.83 15.80
CA GLY A 391 -60.56 74.45 14.51
C GLY A 391 -61.96 74.09 13.99
N PRO A 392 -62.31 74.45 12.74
CA PRO A 392 -63.66 74.24 12.20
C PRO A 392 -64.06 72.75 12.02
N GLY A 393 -63.12 71.81 12.15
CA GLY A 393 -63.33 70.38 11.90
C GLY A 393 -63.36 70.03 10.40
N ILE A 394 -63.47 68.73 10.08
CA ILE A 394 -63.50 68.21 8.70
C ILE A 394 -64.73 67.30 8.55
N SER A 395 -65.48 67.44 7.45
CA SER A 395 -66.61 66.57 7.13
C SER A 395 -66.16 65.11 6.95
N ASN A 396 -67.04 64.13 7.22
CA ASN A 396 -66.66 62.71 7.07
C ASN A 396 -66.33 62.31 5.62
N GLU A 397 -66.90 62.98 4.61
CA GLU A 397 -66.61 62.73 3.19
C GLU A 397 -65.21 63.26 2.79
N ASP A 398 -64.80 64.39 3.36
CA ASP A 398 -63.51 65.01 3.03
C ASP A 398 -62.32 64.34 3.73
N LYS A 399 -62.53 63.64 4.85
CA LYS A 399 -61.45 62.99 5.62
C LYS A 399 -60.62 62.00 4.80
N THR A 400 -61.24 61.21 3.92
CA THR A 400 -60.52 60.24 3.08
C THR A 400 -59.81 60.92 1.91
N ARG A 401 -60.44 61.94 1.34
CA ARG A 401 -59.96 62.67 0.16
C ARG A 401 -58.76 63.57 0.47
N LEU A 402 -58.69 64.14 1.67
CA LEU A 402 -57.56 64.97 2.13
C LEU A 402 -56.27 64.19 2.41
N LEU A 403 -56.32 62.86 2.37
CA LEU A 403 -55.15 62.00 2.49
C LEU A 403 -54.47 61.71 1.14
N GLU A 404 -55.06 62.14 0.02
CA GLU A 404 -54.48 62.06 -1.32
C GLU A 404 -53.60 63.29 -1.62
N ARG A 405 -52.65 63.13 -2.55
CA ARG A 405 -51.70 64.20 -2.89
C ARG A 405 -52.43 65.40 -3.53
N PHE A 406 -52.09 66.63 -3.12
CA PHE A 406 -52.59 67.90 -3.66
C PHE A 406 -54.07 68.22 -3.42
N GLN A 407 -54.72 67.54 -2.47
CA GLN A 407 -56.13 67.74 -2.14
C GLN A 407 -56.30 68.76 -0.99
N ARG A 408 -57.30 69.65 -1.09
CA ARG A 408 -57.60 70.72 -0.11
C ARG A 408 -59.07 70.71 0.31
N GLY A 409 -59.34 71.09 1.56
CA GLY A 409 -60.70 71.11 2.12
C GLY A 409 -61.49 72.37 1.75
N PRO A 410 -62.84 72.32 1.75
CA PRO A 410 -63.70 73.43 1.34
C PRO A 410 -63.57 74.69 2.23
N SER A 411 -63.24 74.54 3.51
CA SER A 411 -63.04 75.64 4.47
C SER A 411 -61.70 76.38 4.33
N SER A 412 -60.90 76.10 3.29
CA SER A 412 -59.52 76.59 3.14
C SER A 412 -59.35 77.76 2.15
N HIS A 413 -60.45 78.37 1.69
CA HIS A 413 -60.40 79.50 0.75
C HIS A 413 -59.84 80.76 1.44
N GLY A 414 -58.58 81.09 1.12
CA GLY A 414 -57.87 82.26 1.66
C GLY A 414 -56.59 81.93 2.44
N THR A 415 -56.37 80.68 2.84
CA THR A 415 -55.19 80.28 3.63
C THR A 415 -54.08 79.70 2.72
N PRO A 416 -52.80 80.10 2.85
CA PRO A 416 -51.70 79.51 2.09
C PRO A 416 -51.46 78.04 2.49
N GLY A 417 -51.43 77.11 1.53
CA GLY A 417 -51.17 75.68 1.78
C GLY A 417 -51.21 74.81 0.52
N SER A 418 -50.37 73.76 0.46
CA SER A 418 -50.10 72.95 -0.75
C SER A 418 -50.88 71.63 -0.88
N GLY A 419 -51.63 71.21 0.15
CA GLY A 419 -52.36 69.94 0.12
C GLY A 419 -51.48 68.68 0.18
N LEU A 420 -50.19 68.82 0.51
CA LEU A 420 -49.24 67.71 0.60
C LEU A 420 -48.96 67.23 2.03
N GLY A 421 -49.24 68.05 3.05
CA GLY A 421 -48.84 67.75 4.43
C GLY A 421 -49.43 66.43 4.97
N LEU A 422 -50.73 66.21 4.80
CA LEU A 422 -51.41 65.00 5.27
C LEU A 422 -51.07 63.74 4.46
N SER A 423 -50.76 63.88 3.16
CA SER A 423 -50.33 62.75 2.33
C SER A 423 -48.90 62.30 2.69
N ILE A 424 -48.00 63.23 3.02
CA ILE A 424 -46.66 62.92 3.56
C ILE A 424 -46.78 62.23 4.92
N VAL A 425 -47.63 62.73 5.82
CA VAL A 425 -47.89 62.08 7.12
C VAL A 425 -48.38 60.65 6.92
N ARG A 426 -49.32 60.41 6.01
CA ARG A 426 -49.78 59.06 5.67
C ARG A 426 -48.67 58.16 5.15
N THR A 427 -47.82 58.64 4.24
CA THR A 427 -46.68 57.87 3.72
C THR A 427 -45.70 57.49 4.82
N VAL A 428 -45.36 58.42 5.72
CA VAL A 428 -44.46 58.13 6.85
C VAL A 428 -45.11 57.13 7.82
N VAL A 429 -46.39 57.30 8.18
CA VAL A 429 -47.10 56.39 9.09
C VAL A 429 -47.15 54.97 8.52
N LEU A 430 -47.51 54.82 7.23
CA LEU A 430 -47.55 53.51 6.58
C LEU A 430 -46.16 52.85 6.51
N ALA A 431 -45.11 53.62 6.21
CA ALA A 431 -43.74 53.10 6.17
C ALA A 431 -43.25 52.63 7.56
N HIS A 432 -43.82 53.15 8.64
CA HIS A 432 -43.54 52.75 10.03
C HIS A 432 -44.55 51.72 10.57
N GLN A 433 -45.29 51.04 9.69
CA GLN A 433 -46.32 50.04 10.03
C GLN A 433 -47.41 50.59 10.98
N GLY A 434 -47.65 51.89 10.91
CA GLY A 434 -48.62 52.59 11.74
C GLY A 434 -49.95 52.80 11.06
N THR A 435 -50.92 53.31 11.83
CA THR A 435 -52.25 53.69 11.35
C THR A 435 -52.51 55.17 11.63
N LEU A 436 -53.04 55.87 10.62
CA LEU A 436 -53.43 57.28 10.70
C LEU A 436 -54.97 57.38 10.71
N LEU A 437 -55.53 58.08 11.70
CA LEU A 437 -56.97 58.27 11.87
C LEU A 437 -57.30 59.75 12.11
N LEU A 438 -58.30 60.27 11.41
CA LEU A 438 -58.85 61.62 11.61
C LEU A 438 -60.16 61.53 12.40
N ARG A 439 -60.20 62.09 13.61
CA ARG A 439 -61.37 62.03 14.52
C ARG A 439 -61.86 63.43 14.84
N ASP A 440 -63.15 63.58 15.14
CA ASP A 440 -63.71 64.87 15.57
C ASP A 440 -63.35 65.14 17.04
N HIS A 441 -63.14 66.41 17.40
CA HIS A 441 -62.86 66.88 18.75
C HIS A 441 -64.02 67.72 19.29
N ALA A 442 -64.44 67.52 20.55
CA ALA A 442 -65.56 68.23 21.17
C ALA A 442 -65.05 69.43 22.02
N PRO A 443 -65.74 70.60 22.05
CA PRO A 443 -67.03 70.90 21.41
C PRO A 443 -66.96 71.19 19.90
N GLN A 444 -65.79 71.53 19.33
CA GLN A 444 -65.56 71.66 17.88
C GLN A 444 -64.04 71.52 17.60
N GLY A 445 -63.62 70.77 16.56
CA GLY A 445 -62.20 70.59 16.23
C GLY A 445 -61.84 69.27 15.55
N LEU A 446 -60.55 69.07 15.26
CA LEU A 446 -59.99 67.84 14.68
C LEU A 446 -58.95 67.21 15.61
N THR A 447 -58.96 65.88 15.71
CA THR A 447 -57.89 65.09 16.34
C THR A 447 -57.25 64.19 15.30
N VAL A 448 -55.98 64.45 14.99
CA VAL A 448 -55.14 63.58 14.17
C VAL A 448 -54.47 62.56 15.08
N ARG A 449 -54.88 61.30 14.93
CA ARG A 449 -54.35 60.17 15.70
C ARG A 449 -53.39 59.35 14.85
N ILE A 450 -52.17 59.17 15.34
CA ILE A 450 -51.13 58.33 14.73
C ILE A 450 -50.79 57.21 15.69
N GLU A 451 -50.90 55.96 15.24
CA GLU A 451 -50.56 54.77 16.04
C GLU A 451 -49.36 54.04 15.40
N ILE A 452 -48.27 53.79 16.13
CA ILE A 452 -47.03 53.15 15.63
C ILE A 452 -46.62 51.99 16.58
N PRO A 453 -46.17 50.82 16.08
CA PRO A 453 -45.69 49.71 16.92
C PRO A 453 -44.48 50.06 17.79
N ALA A 454 -44.51 49.65 19.06
CA ALA A 454 -43.41 49.78 20.01
C ALA A 454 -42.43 48.60 19.89
N LEU A 455 -41.13 48.87 20.03
CA LEU A 455 -40.10 47.85 20.09
C LEU A 455 -40.04 47.24 21.50
N ILE A 456 -40.37 45.96 21.65
CA ILE A 456 -40.28 45.23 22.92
C ILE A 456 -38.96 44.46 22.92
N GLU A 457 -37.99 44.83 23.77
CA GLU A 457 -36.70 44.14 23.89
C GLU A 457 -36.82 42.78 24.61
N GLY A 458 -36.31 41.71 23.97
CA GLY A 458 -35.97 40.43 24.61
C GLY A 458 -34.44 40.22 24.65
N PRO A 459 -33.87 39.51 25.64
CA PRO A 459 -32.43 39.49 25.90
C PRO A 459 -31.64 38.65 24.88
N LYS A 460 -30.54 39.20 24.37
CA LYS A 460 -29.62 38.59 23.38
C LYS A 460 -28.66 37.56 24.00
N GLN A 461 -28.56 36.38 23.38
CA GLN A 461 -27.61 35.32 23.72
C GLN A 461 -26.35 35.40 22.83
N LYS A 462 -25.16 35.25 23.43
CA LYS A 462 -23.84 35.36 22.78
C LYS A 462 -23.44 34.03 22.09
N ASN A 463 -23.00 34.12 20.84
CA ASN A 463 -22.27 33.03 20.15
C ASN A 463 -20.82 32.95 20.64
N VAL A 464 -20.35 31.73 20.87
CA VAL A 464 -18.95 31.37 21.08
C VAL A 464 -18.57 30.28 20.08
N LEU A 465 -17.52 30.50 19.29
CA LEU A 465 -16.51 29.52 18.85
C LEU A 465 -15.51 30.22 17.91
N PRO A 466 -14.20 29.97 18.07
CA PRO A 466 -13.59 28.92 17.25
C PRO A 466 -12.56 28.07 18.01
N GLN A 467 -12.31 26.83 17.55
CA GLN A 467 -11.01 26.11 17.58
C GLN A 467 -11.24 24.61 17.34
N ILE A 468 -11.10 24.13 16.08
CA ILE A 468 -10.64 22.76 15.78
C ILE A 468 -9.90 22.80 14.44
N ALA A 469 -8.58 23.04 14.49
CA ALA A 469 -7.65 22.79 13.39
C ALA A 469 -6.23 22.68 13.95
N ALA A 470 -6.02 21.70 14.84
CA ALA A 470 -4.69 21.32 15.32
C ALA A 470 -4.75 19.91 15.93
N LEU A 471 -4.98 18.89 15.09
CA LEU A 471 -4.80 17.49 15.50
C LEU A 471 -4.40 16.61 14.31
N LEU A 472 -3.29 16.96 13.66
CA LEU A 472 -2.70 16.16 12.57
C LEU A 472 -1.20 16.44 12.48
N ALA A 473 -0.47 16.24 13.58
CA ALA A 473 0.99 16.28 13.61
C ALA A 473 1.53 15.63 14.90
N LEU A 474 1.24 14.35 15.17
CA LEU A 474 1.94 13.61 16.24
C LEU A 474 1.79 12.07 16.16
N VAL A 475 2.20 11.41 15.06
CA VAL A 475 2.38 9.93 15.04
C VAL A 475 3.57 9.49 14.19
N VAL A 476 4.67 10.25 14.18
CA VAL A 476 5.94 9.76 13.62
C VAL A 476 7.06 10.21 14.53
N THR A 477 7.38 9.40 15.54
CA THR A 477 8.72 9.22 16.16
C THR A 477 8.57 8.47 17.49
N SER A 478 8.58 7.15 17.42
CA SER A 478 8.91 6.26 18.54
C SER A 478 9.68 5.09 17.91
N ALA A 479 10.99 5.27 17.76
CA ALA A 479 11.99 4.82 18.73
C ALA A 479 12.38 3.36 18.44
N LEU A 480 13.33 3.27 17.52
CA LEU A 480 14.26 2.16 17.34
C LEU A 480 14.92 1.84 18.68
N ALA A 481 14.74 0.62 19.16
CA ALA A 481 15.59 0.00 20.16
C ALA A 481 15.84 -1.44 19.70
N LEU A 482 17.03 -1.67 19.16
CA LEU A 482 17.61 -2.99 18.94
C LEU A 482 18.22 -3.45 20.27
N PRO A 483 18.04 -4.71 20.71
CA PRO A 483 18.78 -5.25 21.84
C PRO A 483 20.17 -5.73 21.39
N GLU A 484 21.19 -5.31 22.15
CA GLU A 484 22.57 -5.77 22.08
C GLU A 484 22.69 -7.26 22.43
N SER A 485 23.48 -7.97 21.64
CA SER A 485 23.87 -9.36 21.84
C SER A 485 24.98 -9.49 22.88
N ALA A 486 24.68 -10.22 23.95
CA ALA A 486 25.63 -10.62 24.98
C ALA A 486 26.75 -11.51 24.37
N HIS A 487 28.00 -11.07 24.50
CA HIS A 487 29.17 -11.89 24.24
C HIS A 487 29.43 -12.82 25.43
N ALA A 488 29.06 -14.09 25.28
CA ALA A 488 29.57 -15.16 26.14
C ALA A 488 30.82 -15.74 25.48
N GLN A 489 31.99 -15.46 26.08
CA GLN A 489 33.23 -16.18 25.81
C GLN A 489 33.11 -17.57 26.41
N GLU A 490 33.10 -18.61 25.56
CA GLU A 490 33.21 -19.99 26.01
C GLU A 490 34.44 -20.65 25.36
N GLN A 491 35.30 -21.13 26.25
CA GLN A 491 36.63 -21.64 25.98
C GLN A 491 36.50 -23.16 25.80
N VAL A 492 36.51 -23.64 24.56
CA VAL A 492 36.40 -25.09 24.29
C VAL A 492 37.78 -25.71 24.17
N ALA A 493 38.07 -26.61 25.11
CA ALA A 493 39.23 -27.48 25.11
C ALA A 493 39.26 -28.35 23.84
N ARG A 494 40.40 -28.38 23.16
CA ARG A 494 40.64 -29.22 21.98
C ARG A 494 40.68 -30.69 22.41
N LEU A 495 39.58 -31.39 22.16
CA LEU A 495 39.57 -32.85 22.05
C LEU A 495 40.15 -33.22 20.68
N ASP A 496 41.00 -34.25 20.67
CA ASP A 496 41.64 -34.76 19.46
C ASP A 496 40.57 -35.48 18.59
N MET A 497 40.03 -34.77 17.59
CA MET A 497 38.83 -35.13 16.83
C MET A 497 39.11 -35.86 15.52
N GLY A 498 40.35 -36.31 15.28
CA GLY A 498 40.74 -36.89 13.98
C GLY A 498 40.72 -35.89 12.82
N ILE A 499 40.65 -34.59 13.12
CA ILE A 499 40.70 -33.49 12.15
C ILE A 499 42.16 -33.18 11.83
N ARG A 500 42.56 -33.34 10.57
CA ARG A 500 43.88 -32.86 10.12
C ARG A 500 43.74 -31.42 9.67
N SER A 501 44.60 -30.54 10.17
CA SER A 501 44.50 -29.11 9.87
C SER A 501 45.72 -28.64 9.11
N HIS A 502 45.51 -27.99 7.97
CA HIS A 502 46.55 -27.49 7.08
C HIS A 502 46.41 -25.97 6.97
N GLU A 503 47.47 -25.25 7.34
CA GLU A 503 47.49 -23.79 7.27
C GLU A 503 48.24 -23.29 6.04
N TYR A 504 47.58 -22.43 5.27
CA TYR A 504 48.14 -21.75 4.10
C TYR A 504 48.35 -20.27 4.44
N PRO A 505 49.60 -19.82 4.65
CA PRO A 505 49.88 -18.43 4.96
C PRO A 505 49.57 -17.52 3.77
N ALA A 506 49.26 -16.25 4.06
CA ALA A 506 49.01 -15.24 3.02
C ALA A 506 50.27 -15.02 2.15
N LEU A 507 50.08 -14.81 0.83
CA LEU A 507 51.19 -14.60 -0.11
C LEU A 507 51.85 -13.22 0.00
N SER A 508 51.09 -12.19 0.38
CA SER A 508 51.59 -10.82 0.55
C SER A 508 50.93 -10.15 1.76
N PRO A 509 51.32 -10.55 2.98
CA PRO A 509 50.72 -10.03 4.20
C PRO A 509 51.07 -8.55 4.39
N LYS A 510 50.05 -7.71 4.63
CA LYS A 510 50.22 -6.30 5.02
C LYS A 510 50.12 -6.06 6.54
N GLN A 511 49.66 -7.07 7.27
CA GLN A 511 49.37 -7.04 8.70
C GLN A 511 50.04 -8.24 9.39
N PRO A 512 50.29 -8.19 10.70
CA PRO A 512 50.75 -9.37 11.46
C PRO A 512 49.70 -10.48 11.40
N PRO A 513 50.09 -11.77 11.53
CA PRO A 513 49.20 -12.91 11.32
C PRO A 513 47.87 -12.83 12.10
N GLN A 514 47.89 -12.33 13.33
CA GLN A 514 46.70 -12.21 14.20
C GLN A 514 45.62 -11.28 13.61
N ASP A 515 46.01 -10.28 12.84
CA ASP A 515 45.10 -9.29 12.24
C ASP A 515 44.78 -9.58 10.77
N GLN A 516 45.42 -10.60 10.18
CA GLN A 516 45.18 -10.97 8.79
C GLN A 516 43.80 -11.64 8.62
N PRO A 517 43.10 -11.38 7.51
CA PRO A 517 41.86 -12.07 7.19
C PRO A 517 42.10 -13.58 7.07
N LEU A 518 41.39 -14.37 7.86
CA LEU A 518 41.44 -15.84 7.87
C LEU A 518 40.14 -16.39 7.29
N LEU A 519 40.26 -17.29 6.31
CA LEU A 519 39.17 -18.11 5.79
C LEU A 519 39.35 -19.55 6.31
N VAL A 520 38.37 -20.07 7.03
CA VAL A 520 38.39 -21.46 7.53
C VAL A 520 37.49 -22.34 6.68
N ILE A 521 38.06 -23.39 6.08
CA ILE A 521 37.37 -24.32 5.19
C ILE A 521 37.46 -25.72 5.79
N ALA A 522 36.38 -26.50 5.78
CA ALA A 522 36.40 -27.90 6.18
C ALA A 522 35.88 -28.81 5.05
N GLY A 523 36.51 -29.98 4.84
CA GLY A 523 36.07 -30.93 3.82
C GLY A 523 36.88 -32.23 3.71
N PRO A 524 36.46 -33.17 2.83
CA PRO A 524 37.09 -34.47 2.61
C PRO A 524 38.06 -34.49 1.42
N THR A 525 38.39 -33.34 0.85
CA THR A 525 39.24 -33.29 -0.34
C THR A 525 40.68 -33.49 0.08
N ASP A 526 41.38 -34.37 -0.63
CA ASP A 526 42.81 -34.59 -0.42
C ASP A 526 43.57 -33.26 -0.46
N THR A 527 44.42 -33.04 0.55
CA THR A 527 45.18 -31.82 0.75
C THR A 527 45.99 -31.46 -0.51
N GLU A 528 46.54 -32.43 -1.24
CA GLU A 528 47.35 -32.16 -2.45
C GLU A 528 46.52 -31.55 -3.59
N LEU A 529 45.31 -32.06 -3.82
CA LEU A 529 44.41 -31.55 -4.85
C LEU A 529 43.81 -30.20 -4.44
N PHE A 530 43.52 -30.02 -3.15
CA PHE A 530 42.92 -28.80 -2.63
C PHE A 530 43.92 -27.64 -2.55
N GLU A 531 45.20 -27.92 -2.27
CA GLU A 531 46.26 -26.91 -2.22
C GLU A 531 46.33 -26.10 -3.52
N VAL A 532 46.19 -26.76 -4.68
CA VAL A 532 46.21 -26.10 -5.99
C VAL A 532 45.15 -24.99 -6.10
N LEU A 533 43.93 -25.27 -5.64
CA LEU A 533 42.83 -24.30 -5.63
C LEU A 533 43.08 -23.17 -4.64
N VAL A 534 43.61 -23.50 -3.45
CA VAL A 534 43.95 -22.51 -2.41
C VAL A 534 45.02 -21.55 -2.91
N ARG A 535 46.11 -22.06 -3.48
CA ARG A 535 47.22 -21.23 -3.98
C ARG A 535 46.78 -20.30 -5.10
N ASP A 536 45.97 -20.78 -6.04
CA ASP A 536 45.47 -19.96 -7.14
C ASP A 536 44.44 -18.91 -6.67
N PHE A 537 43.60 -19.24 -5.67
CA PHE A 537 42.75 -18.25 -5.01
C PHE A 537 43.56 -17.14 -4.32
N GLN A 538 44.64 -17.50 -3.62
CA GLN A 538 45.51 -16.51 -2.95
C GLN A 538 46.23 -15.58 -3.94
N GLN A 539 46.37 -15.94 -5.22
CA GLN A 539 46.86 -15.00 -6.25
C GLN A 539 45.85 -13.85 -6.49
N VAL A 540 44.56 -14.10 -6.28
CA VAL A 540 43.49 -13.10 -6.37
C VAL A 540 43.30 -12.39 -5.01
N GLN A 541 43.49 -13.12 -3.91
CA GLN A 541 43.34 -12.64 -2.53
C GLN A 541 44.65 -12.82 -1.73
N PRO A 542 45.70 -12.04 -2.03
CA PRO A 542 47.06 -12.30 -1.51
C PRO A 542 47.23 -12.03 -0.01
N GLN A 543 46.28 -11.35 0.62
CA GLN A 543 46.30 -11.04 2.05
C GLN A 543 45.58 -12.07 2.91
N VAL A 544 44.87 -13.03 2.30
CA VAL A 544 44.02 -14.00 3.02
C VAL A 544 44.83 -15.23 3.42
N ARG A 545 44.79 -15.56 4.72
CA ARG A 545 45.22 -16.85 5.26
C ARG A 545 44.08 -17.85 5.08
N ILE A 546 44.40 -19.10 4.78
CA ILE A 546 43.41 -20.17 4.70
C ILE A 546 43.78 -21.28 5.68
N LEU A 547 42.82 -21.70 6.50
CA LEU A 547 42.94 -22.88 7.35
C LEU A 547 42.01 -23.96 6.79
N TYR A 548 42.57 -25.09 6.37
CA TYR A 548 41.81 -26.22 5.86
C TYR A 548 41.75 -27.35 6.90
N HIS A 549 40.54 -27.73 7.31
CA HIS A 549 40.25 -28.86 8.18
C HIS A 549 39.83 -30.07 7.32
N GLU A 550 40.76 -30.99 7.12
CA GLU A 550 40.55 -32.23 6.39
C GLU A 550 39.87 -33.29 7.30
N MET A 551 38.73 -33.82 6.83
CA MET A 551 37.97 -34.88 7.49
C MET A 551 36.99 -35.57 6.52
N ASP A 552 36.59 -36.81 6.80
CA ASP A 552 35.60 -37.53 5.98
C ASP A 552 34.24 -36.81 5.89
N SER A 553 33.53 -37.01 4.77
CA SER A 553 32.23 -36.37 4.50
C SER A 553 31.19 -36.61 5.61
N SER A 554 31.16 -37.82 6.18
CA SER A 554 30.26 -38.15 7.29
C SER A 554 30.68 -37.55 8.62
N ALA A 555 32.00 -37.37 8.83
CA ALA A 555 32.52 -36.67 10.01
C ALA A 555 32.18 -35.18 9.93
N LEU A 556 32.37 -34.56 8.75
CA LEU A 556 31.99 -33.17 8.49
C LEU A 556 30.52 -32.91 8.85
N TYR A 557 29.61 -33.75 8.35
CA TYR A 557 28.18 -33.67 8.66
C TYR A 557 27.90 -33.77 10.17
N ARG A 558 28.49 -34.76 10.84
CA ARG A 558 28.30 -35.01 12.28
C ARG A 558 28.84 -33.85 13.13
N HIS A 559 30.04 -33.37 12.85
CA HIS A 559 30.64 -32.27 13.61
C HIS A 559 29.87 -30.96 13.44
N THR A 560 29.36 -30.70 12.23
CA THR A 560 28.51 -29.53 11.95
C THR A 560 27.21 -29.59 12.76
N THR A 561 26.49 -30.72 12.70
CA THR A 561 25.20 -30.89 13.39
C THR A 561 25.32 -30.97 14.92
N GLN A 562 26.46 -31.39 15.45
CA GLN A 562 26.73 -31.44 16.90
C GLN A 562 27.29 -30.11 17.44
N GLY A 563 27.55 -29.12 16.59
CA GLY A 563 28.18 -27.86 16.98
C GLY A 563 29.62 -28.03 17.50
N SER A 564 30.29 -29.14 17.13
CA SER A 564 31.67 -29.43 17.54
C SER A 564 32.71 -29.08 16.47
N LEU A 565 32.26 -28.63 15.30
CA LEU A 565 33.14 -28.16 14.24
C LEU A 565 33.88 -26.89 14.69
N PRO A 566 35.21 -26.76 14.44
CA PRO A 566 35.92 -25.51 14.62
C PRO A 566 35.22 -24.35 13.91
N ASP A 567 35.55 -23.10 14.27
CA ASP A 567 35.01 -21.88 13.64
C ASP A 567 35.19 -21.88 12.11
N THR A 568 34.23 -22.48 11.41
CA THR A 568 34.32 -22.80 9.99
C THR A 568 33.44 -21.85 9.21
N ASP A 569 33.98 -21.28 8.14
CA ASP A 569 33.26 -20.37 7.26
C ASP A 569 32.63 -21.11 6.07
N LEU A 570 33.37 -22.08 5.51
CA LEU A 570 33.00 -22.79 4.29
C LEU A 570 33.12 -24.32 4.47
N LEU A 571 32.10 -25.04 4.02
CA LEU A 571 32.04 -26.50 4.04
C LEU A 571 32.06 -27.01 2.59
N ILE A 572 33.02 -27.87 2.26
CA ILE A 572 33.15 -28.49 0.94
C ILE A 572 33.04 -29.99 1.09
N SER A 573 32.22 -30.66 0.27
CA SER A 573 32.07 -32.12 0.34
C SER A 573 31.68 -32.73 -1.00
N SER A 574 32.12 -33.98 -1.22
CA SER A 574 31.66 -34.84 -2.32
C SER A 574 30.32 -35.53 -2.02
N ALA A 575 29.91 -35.61 -0.76
CA ALA A 575 28.61 -36.14 -0.34
C ALA A 575 27.54 -35.04 -0.40
N SER A 576 27.07 -34.75 -1.62
CA SER A 576 26.14 -33.65 -1.88
C SER A 576 24.75 -33.84 -1.27
N ASP A 577 24.34 -35.07 -0.98
CA ASP A 577 23.15 -35.40 -0.18
C ASP A 577 23.26 -34.85 1.26
N LEU A 578 24.39 -35.08 1.93
CA LEU A 578 24.63 -34.56 3.29
C LEU A 578 24.71 -33.02 3.30
N GLN A 579 25.25 -32.41 2.24
CA GLN A 579 25.31 -30.96 2.10
C GLN A 579 23.92 -30.35 1.91
N VAL A 580 23.08 -30.98 1.09
CA VAL A 580 21.65 -30.65 0.97
C VAL A 580 20.94 -30.83 2.31
N LYS A 581 21.26 -31.88 3.08
CA LYS A 581 20.70 -32.05 4.43
C LYS A 581 21.12 -30.94 5.39
N LEU A 582 22.39 -30.53 5.42
CA LEU A 582 22.85 -29.42 6.26
C LEU A 582 22.14 -28.11 5.90
N ALA A 583 22.01 -27.80 4.61
CA ALA A 583 21.30 -26.61 4.17
C ALA A 583 19.80 -26.69 4.51
N ASN A 584 19.15 -27.84 4.29
CA ASN A 584 17.76 -28.09 4.67
C ASN A 584 17.53 -27.92 6.18
N ASP A 585 18.48 -28.34 7.00
CA ASP A 585 18.35 -28.29 8.46
C ASP A 585 18.67 -26.89 9.02
N GLY A 586 19.07 -25.95 8.15
CA GLY A 586 19.33 -24.55 8.50
C GLY A 586 20.77 -24.24 8.89
N TYR A 587 21.74 -25.07 8.49
CA TYR A 587 23.17 -24.84 8.73
C TYR A 587 23.87 -24.07 7.62
N ALA A 588 23.17 -23.73 6.54
CA ALA A 588 23.70 -22.96 5.42
C ALA A 588 23.26 -21.49 5.47
N ARG A 589 24.10 -20.62 4.90
CA ARG A 589 23.76 -19.24 4.57
C ARG A 589 23.64 -19.10 3.05
N PRO A 590 22.61 -18.42 2.53
CA PRO A 590 22.49 -18.19 1.09
C PRO A 590 23.52 -17.17 0.58
N HIS A 591 23.98 -17.36 -0.66
CA HIS A 591 24.89 -16.47 -1.39
C HIS A 591 24.44 -16.27 -2.84
N SER A 592 24.32 -15.02 -3.29
CA SER A 592 23.93 -14.70 -4.66
C SER A 592 24.96 -13.77 -5.31
N SER A 593 25.45 -14.17 -6.49
CA SER A 593 26.35 -13.41 -7.33
C SER A 593 25.96 -13.60 -8.81
N SER A 594 26.58 -12.86 -9.72
CA SER A 594 26.38 -13.07 -11.16
C SER A 594 26.78 -14.49 -11.58
N LEU A 595 27.80 -15.07 -10.94
CA LEU A 595 28.28 -16.42 -11.21
C LEU A 595 27.33 -17.48 -10.67
N THR A 596 26.87 -17.35 -9.42
CA THR A 596 25.92 -18.33 -8.86
C THR A 596 24.57 -18.29 -9.57
N ASN A 597 24.12 -17.13 -10.04
CA ASN A 597 22.88 -17.00 -10.80
C ASN A 597 22.96 -17.58 -12.22
N ALA A 598 24.16 -17.68 -12.80
CA ALA A 598 24.38 -18.26 -14.12
C ALA A 598 24.53 -19.79 -14.10
N MET A 599 24.59 -20.41 -12.92
CA MET A 599 24.76 -21.85 -12.79
C MET A 599 23.54 -22.63 -13.31
N PRO A 600 23.75 -23.85 -13.86
CA PRO A 600 22.65 -24.71 -14.21
C PRO A 600 21.89 -25.16 -12.95
N ASN A 601 20.56 -25.27 -13.04
CA ASN A 601 19.70 -25.57 -11.89
C ASN A 601 20.04 -26.90 -11.20
N TRP A 602 20.59 -27.88 -11.91
CA TRP A 602 20.98 -29.16 -11.31
C TRP A 602 22.18 -29.04 -10.36
N ALA A 603 23.05 -28.04 -10.54
CA ALA A 603 24.27 -27.83 -9.75
C ALA A 603 24.08 -26.75 -8.66
N ARG A 604 22.88 -26.23 -8.46
CA ARG A 604 22.62 -25.16 -7.48
C ARG A 604 21.31 -25.43 -6.76
N TRP A 605 21.35 -25.41 -5.43
CA TRP A 605 20.15 -25.51 -4.62
C TRP A 605 20.02 -24.32 -3.68
N ARG A 606 18.89 -23.61 -3.79
CA ARG A 606 18.46 -22.51 -2.89
C ARG A 606 19.46 -21.36 -2.69
N ASN A 607 20.42 -21.22 -3.60
CA ASN A 607 21.59 -20.37 -3.39
C ASN A 607 22.33 -20.67 -2.05
N GLU A 608 22.19 -21.88 -1.51
CA GLU A 608 22.81 -22.32 -0.26
C GLU A 608 23.86 -23.41 -0.51
N VAL A 609 23.62 -24.25 -1.52
CA VAL A 609 24.50 -25.35 -1.93
C VAL A 609 24.90 -25.17 -3.38
N PHE A 610 26.21 -25.15 -3.65
CA PHE A 610 26.75 -24.91 -4.98
C PHE A 610 27.67 -26.05 -5.40
N GLY A 611 27.23 -26.83 -6.37
CA GLY A 611 28.08 -27.78 -7.09
C GLY A 611 29.12 -27.04 -7.92
N PHE A 612 30.40 -27.39 -7.83
CA PHE A 612 31.48 -26.72 -8.56
C PHE A 612 32.35 -27.67 -9.39
N THR A 613 32.15 -28.98 -9.24
CA THR A 613 32.83 -30.00 -10.05
C THR A 613 31.87 -30.87 -10.87
N LEU A 614 32.43 -31.62 -11.80
CA LEU A 614 31.75 -32.56 -12.68
C LEU A 614 32.44 -33.92 -12.67
N GLU A 615 32.01 -34.83 -11.79
CA GLU A 615 32.71 -36.07 -11.52
C GLU A 615 31.92 -37.27 -12.06
N PRO A 616 32.26 -37.79 -13.25
CA PRO A 616 31.59 -38.96 -13.80
C PRO A 616 32.00 -40.24 -13.05
N ALA A 617 31.04 -41.13 -12.80
CA ALA A 617 31.32 -42.50 -12.41
C ALA A 617 31.73 -43.30 -13.66
N VAL A 618 32.95 -43.86 -13.63
CA VAL A 618 33.54 -44.59 -14.75
C VAL A 618 33.88 -46.03 -14.35
N ILE A 619 34.20 -46.84 -15.36
CA ILE A 619 34.78 -48.17 -15.17
C ILE A 619 36.25 -48.08 -15.54
N ALA A 620 37.14 -48.53 -14.67
CA ALA A 620 38.56 -48.60 -14.97
C ALA A 620 39.02 -50.06 -15.07
N TYR A 621 39.90 -50.34 -16.02
CA TYR A 621 40.35 -51.69 -16.37
C TYR A 621 41.88 -51.76 -16.37
N ALA A 622 42.42 -52.93 -16.05
CA ALA A 622 43.80 -53.27 -16.32
C ALA A 622 43.93 -53.83 -17.76
N PRO A 623 44.42 -53.04 -18.74
CA PRO A 623 44.33 -53.38 -20.16
C PRO A 623 45.13 -54.62 -20.55
N SER A 624 46.17 -54.98 -19.80
CA SER A 624 47.06 -56.09 -20.11
C SER A 624 46.49 -57.49 -19.80
N ARG A 625 45.34 -57.59 -19.10
CA ARG A 625 44.79 -58.87 -18.60
C ARG A 625 43.34 -59.13 -19.00
N LEU A 626 42.72 -58.19 -19.71
CA LEU A 626 41.32 -58.27 -20.16
C LEU A 626 41.25 -58.35 -21.70
N PRO A 627 40.12 -58.81 -22.28
CA PRO A 627 39.95 -58.85 -23.73
C PRO A 627 40.15 -57.47 -24.37
N ALA A 628 40.57 -57.45 -25.64
CA ALA A 628 40.79 -56.21 -26.38
C ALA A 628 39.52 -55.33 -26.49
N ASP A 629 38.33 -55.96 -26.48
CA ASP A 629 37.04 -55.26 -26.41
C ASP A 629 36.56 -55.21 -24.95
N LEU A 630 36.80 -54.07 -24.30
CA LEU A 630 36.43 -53.84 -22.90
C LEU A 630 34.92 -53.53 -22.79
N PRO A 631 34.20 -54.07 -21.79
CA PRO A 631 32.78 -53.81 -21.64
C PRO A 631 32.48 -52.31 -21.47
N ALA A 632 31.70 -51.76 -22.41
CA ALA A 632 31.37 -50.35 -22.42
C ALA A 632 30.10 -50.00 -21.63
N SER A 633 29.23 -50.96 -21.31
CA SER A 633 27.99 -50.72 -20.56
C SER A 633 27.93 -51.57 -19.29
N ARG A 634 27.09 -51.17 -18.33
CA ARG A 634 26.87 -51.97 -17.11
C ARG A 634 26.29 -53.33 -17.44
N GLU A 635 25.45 -53.43 -18.47
CA GLU A 635 24.94 -54.72 -18.94
C GLU A 635 26.04 -55.62 -19.50
N ALA A 636 26.96 -55.07 -20.31
CA ALA A 636 28.09 -55.84 -20.83
C ALA A 636 29.04 -56.27 -19.70
N LEU A 637 29.29 -55.38 -18.73
CA LEU A 637 30.08 -55.71 -17.54
C LEU A 637 29.40 -56.81 -16.71
N LEU A 638 28.09 -56.72 -16.48
CA LEU A 638 27.32 -57.75 -15.78
C LEU A 638 27.48 -59.12 -16.45
N ARG A 639 27.31 -59.20 -17.77
CA ARG A 639 27.53 -60.44 -18.53
C ARG A 639 28.97 -60.95 -18.43
N LEU A 640 29.96 -60.06 -18.39
CA LEU A 640 31.36 -60.43 -18.18
C LEU A 640 31.56 -61.04 -16.78
N LEU A 641 31.03 -60.42 -15.74
CA LEU A 641 31.13 -60.92 -14.36
C LEU A 641 30.45 -62.29 -14.20
N GLU A 642 29.31 -62.50 -14.86
CA GLU A 642 28.61 -63.78 -14.83
C GLU A 642 29.34 -64.88 -15.62
N SER A 643 29.84 -64.56 -16.83
CA SER A 643 30.49 -65.54 -17.71
C SER A 643 31.93 -65.89 -17.33
N LYS A 644 32.66 -64.96 -16.69
CA LYS A 644 34.07 -65.11 -16.31
C LYS A 644 34.29 -65.09 -14.80
N SER A 645 33.29 -65.51 -14.04
CA SER A 645 33.28 -65.46 -12.57
C SER A 645 34.51 -66.10 -11.92
N ASP A 646 34.97 -67.26 -12.40
CA ASP A 646 36.15 -67.94 -11.85
C ASP A 646 37.45 -67.15 -12.05
N THR A 647 37.63 -66.54 -13.23
CA THR A 647 38.85 -65.78 -13.55
C THR A 647 38.89 -64.41 -12.87
N LEU A 648 37.73 -63.85 -12.54
CA LEU A 648 37.60 -62.53 -11.92
C LEU A 648 37.42 -62.59 -10.40
N MET A 649 37.45 -63.80 -9.82
CA MET A 649 37.28 -64.02 -8.38
C MET A 649 38.32 -63.23 -7.57
N GLY A 650 37.86 -62.29 -6.73
CA GLY A 650 38.71 -61.44 -5.90
C GLY A 650 39.50 -60.37 -6.66
N ARG A 651 39.25 -60.20 -7.97
CA ARG A 651 39.97 -59.29 -8.89
C ARG A 651 39.10 -58.12 -9.37
N VAL A 652 37.90 -57.98 -8.82
CA VAL A 652 37.01 -56.83 -9.07
C VAL A 652 36.98 -55.96 -7.82
N GLY A 653 37.04 -54.64 -7.99
CA GLY A 653 37.00 -53.67 -6.90
C GLY A 653 35.87 -52.65 -7.08
N THR A 654 35.22 -52.29 -5.97
CA THR A 654 34.26 -51.17 -5.91
C THR A 654 34.25 -50.57 -4.50
N TYR A 655 33.44 -49.54 -4.27
CA TYR A 655 33.29 -48.94 -2.95
C TYR A 655 32.60 -49.87 -1.95
N ASP A 656 33.09 -49.83 -0.71
CA ASP A 656 32.27 -50.20 0.45
C ASP A 656 31.27 -49.07 0.72
N ILE A 657 30.02 -49.28 0.32
CA ILE A 657 28.95 -48.29 0.47
C ILE A 657 28.50 -48.10 1.93
N GLN A 658 28.96 -48.93 2.87
CA GLN A 658 28.65 -48.77 4.30
C GLN A 658 29.49 -47.66 4.94
N ILE A 659 30.72 -47.49 4.47
CA ILE A 659 31.68 -46.51 5.00
C ILE A 659 31.95 -45.35 4.02
N SER A 660 31.82 -45.57 2.71
CA SER A 660 32.05 -44.54 1.70
C SER A 660 30.78 -43.75 1.40
N GLY A 661 30.75 -42.47 1.78
CA GLY A 661 29.61 -41.59 1.50
C GLY A 661 29.35 -41.38 0.00
N VAL A 662 30.41 -41.19 -0.80
CA VAL A 662 30.30 -41.07 -2.26
C VAL A 662 29.88 -42.40 -2.90
N GLY A 663 30.42 -43.53 -2.43
CA GLY A 663 30.03 -44.86 -2.89
C GLY A 663 28.56 -45.17 -2.63
N TYR A 664 28.06 -44.80 -1.44
CA TYR A 664 26.63 -44.91 -1.10
C TYR A 664 25.76 -44.07 -2.05
N LEU A 665 26.17 -42.82 -2.30
CA LEU A 665 25.44 -41.93 -3.19
C LEU A 665 25.41 -42.45 -4.65
N PHE A 666 26.51 -43.03 -5.13
CA PHE A 666 26.56 -43.72 -6.44
C PHE A 666 25.57 -44.88 -6.50
N ALA A 667 25.56 -45.73 -5.48
CA ALA A 667 24.67 -46.89 -5.41
C ALA A 667 23.19 -46.47 -5.36
N LEU A 668 22.84 -45.43 -4.61
CA LEU A 668 21.48 -44.88 -4.58
C LEU A 668 21.04 -44.34 -5.95
N TYR A 669 21.93 -43.63 -6.63
CA TYR A 669 21.62 -43.08 -7.94
C TYR A 669 21.45 -44.19 -8.99
N ASP A 670 22.35 -45.18 -8.97
CA ASP A 670 22.29 -46.33 -9.89
C ASP A 670 21.05 -47.21 -9.62
N GLU A 671 20.63 -47.40 -8.37
CA GLU A 671 19.37 -48.11 -8.05
C GLU A 671 18.14 -47.41 -8.65
N ARG A 672 18.13 -46.08 -8.62
CA ARG A 672 17.05 -45.29 -9.23
C ARG A 672 17.07 -45.33 -10.76
N THR A 673 18.26 -45.41 -11.34
CA THR A 673 18.47 -45.17 -12.78
C THR A 673 18.50 -46.47 -13.57
N SER A 674 19.03 -47.54 -12.99
CA SER A 674 19.25 -48.82 -13.67
C SER A 674 18.37 -49.92 -13.10
N SER A 675 17.61 -50.57 -13.99
CA SER A 675 16.86 -51.78 -13.66
C SER A 675 17.74 -52.99 -13.36
N THR A 676 19.03 -52.96 -13.73
CA THR A 676 19.99 -54.06 -13.52
C THR A 676 20.86 -53.88 -12.28
N PHE A 677 20.66 -52.80 -11.50
CA PHE A 677 21.48 -52.49 -10.32
C PHE A 677 21.63 -53.67 -9.35
N TRP A 678 20.51 -54.29 -8.94
CA TRP A 678 20.55 -55.43 -8.02
C TRP A 678 21.16 -56.69 -8.64
N GLY A 679 21.03 -56.86 -9.97
CA GLY A 679 21.72 -57.91 -10.72
C GLY A 679 23.24 -57.72 -10.71
N MET A 680 23.70 -56.47 -10.93
CA MET A 680 25.10 -56.09 -10.80
C MET A 680 25.64 -56.33 -9.38
N ALA A 681 24.91 -55.91 -8.35
CA ALA A 681 25.30 -56.15 -6.95
C ALA A 681 25.50 -57.65 -6.68
N ASN A 682 24.56 -58.49 -7.09
CA ASN A 682 24.66 -59.94 -6.95
C ASN A 682 25.85 -60.53 -7.74
N ALA A 683 26.13 -60.04 -8.96
CA ALA A 683 27.28 -60.48 -9.74
C ALA A 683 28.62 -60.10 -9.09
N LEU A 684 28.70 -58.89 -8.52
CA LEU A 684 29.86 -58.42 -7.74
C LEU A 684 30.11 -59.32 -6.52
N GLY A 685 29.06 -59.73 -5.81
CA GLY A 685 29.21 -60.67 -4.68
C GLY A 685 29.66 -62.05 -5.10
N ARG A 686 29.16 -62.57 -6.22
CA ARG A 686 29.57 -63.88 -6.76
C ARG A 686 31.04 -63.95 -7.16
N VAL A 687 31.63 -62.85 -7.61
CA VAL A 687 33.07 -62.77 -7.92
C VAL A 687 33.92 -62.35 -6.72
N GLY A 688 33.36 -62.30 -5.51
CA GLY A 688 34.11 -61.93 -4.30
C GLY A 688 34.75 -60.54 -4.41
N THR A 689 33.99 -59.55 -4.89
CA THR A 689 34.48 -58.18 -5.12
C THR A 689 35.12 -57.60 -3.85
N ARG A 690 36.30 -56.98 -4.02
CA ARG A 690 36.98 -56.25 -2.95
C ARG A 690 36.35 -54.87 -2.75
N LEU A 691 36.16 -54.50 -1.49
CA LEU A 691 35.48 -53.26 -1.11
C LEU A 691 36.47 -52.27 -0.50
N TYR A 692 36.38 -51.00 -0.89
CA TYR A 692 37.33 -49.95 -0.51
C TYR A 692 36.60 -48.69 -0.01
N ALA A 693 37.26 -47.93 0.86
CA ALA A 693 36.72 -46.68 1.39
C ALA A 693 36.79 -45.50 0.39
N ASN A 694 37.85 -45.45 -0.43
CA ASN A 694 38.15 -44.33 -1.32
C ASN A 694 38.65 -44.80 -2.70
N THR A 695 38.59 -43.92 -3.71
CA THR A 695 39.00 -44.23 -5.09
C THR A 695 40.49 -44.53 -5.21
N ALA A 696 41.32 -43.81 -4.46
CA ALA A 696 42.77 -43.94 -4.54
C ALA A 696 43.21 -45.38 -4.28
N ALA A 697 42.69 -46.00 -3.21
CA ALA A 697 42.99 -47.39 -2.89
C ALA A 697 42.53 -48.38 -3.97
N ILE A 698 41.37 -48.15 -4.60
CA ILE A 698 40.89 -48.98 -5.72
C ILE A 698 41.85 -48.89 -6.91
N LEU A 699 42.29 -47.67 -7.24
CA LEU A 699 43.18 -47.44 -8.38
C LEU A 699 44.61 -47.93 -8.11
N ASP A 700 45.09 -47.85 -6.87
CA ASP A 700 46.39 -48.43 -6.48
C ASP A 700 46.40 -49.94 -6.70
N ASP A 701 45.32 -50.63 -6.29
CA ASP A 701 45.17 -52.07 -6.50
C ASP A 701 44.89 -52.45 -7.97
N LEU A 702 44.34 -51.54 -8.77
CA LEU A 702 44.22 -51.73 -10.22
C LEU A 702 45.58 -51.62 -10.92
N ASP A 703 46.38 -50.60 -10.57
CA ASP A 703 47.67 -50.31 -11.18
C ASP A 703 48.75 -51.34 -10.76
N ASN A 704 48.74 -51.77 -9.49
CA ASN A 704 49.66 -52.80 -8.99
C ASN A 704 49.31 -54.23 -9.47
N GLY A 705 48.15 -54.39 -10.09
CA GLY A 705 47.71 -55.63 -10.71
C GLY A 705 46.90 -56.60 -9.85
N THR A 706 46.53 -56.16 -8.64
CA THR A 706 45.65 -56.88 -7.73
C THR A 706 44.22 -56.98 -8.28
N LEU A 707 43.74 -55.90 -8.91
CA LEU A 707 42.45 -55.83 -9.59
C LEU A 707 42.61 -55.86 -11.11
N ASP A 708 41.58 -56.34 -11.79
CA ASP A 708 41.43 -56.23 -13.25
C ASP A 708 40.31 -55.26 -13.63
N VAL A 709 39.30 -55.11 -12.78
CA VAL A 709 38.15 -54.23 -13.00
C VAL A 709 37.90 -53.40 -11.74
N ALA A 710 37.75 -52.09 -11.92
CA ALA A 710 37.29 -51.16 -10.91
C ALA A 710 35.97 -50.54 -11.38
N TYR A 711 34.88 -50.85 -10.67
CA TYR A 711 33.52 -50.42 -11.03
C TYR A 711 33.09 -49.17 -10.25
N ASN A 712 32.40 -48.25 -10.92
CA ASN A 712 31.88 -46.99 -10.35
C ASN A 712 32.95 -46.17 -9.61
N VAL A 713 34.13 -46.01 -10.20
CA VAL A 713 35.19 -45.15 -9.65
C VAL A 713 35.06 -43.70 -10.13
N LEU A 714 35.59 -42.74 -9.36
CA LEU A 714 35.62 -41.33 -9.75
C LEU A 714 36.52 -41.12 -10.98
N GLY A 715 35.94 -40.65 -12.08
CA GLY A 715 36.65 -40.47 -13.34
C GLY A 715 37.75 -39.41 -13.30
N SER A 716 37.62 -38.37 -12.46
CA SER A 716 38.69 -37.37 -12.25
C SER A 716 39.97 -38.01 -11.69
N TYR A 717 39.83 -38.87 -10.67
CA TYR A 717 40.96 -39.59 -10.08
C TYR A 717 41.57 -40.61 -11.05
N ALA A 718 40.73 -41.34 -11.77
CA ALA A 718 41.21 -42.29 -12.77
C ALA A 718 41.99 -41.57 -13.89
N LEU A 719 41.48 -40.44 -14.38
CA LEU A 719 42.15 -39.64 -15.41
C LEU A 719 43.47 -39.05 -14.92
N ALA A 720 43.51 -38.55 -13.69
CA ALA A 720 44.73 -38.04 -13.06
C ALA A 720 45.82 -39.13 -13.00
N ARG A 721 45.46 -40.35 -12.56
CA ARG A 721 46.38 -41.49 -12.54
C ARG A 721 46.85 -41.90 -13.94
N GLN A 722 45.95 -41.92 -14.92
CA GLN A 722 46.31 -42.23 -16.31
C GLN A 722 47.31 -41.21 -16.89
N LYS A 723 47.11 -39.90 -16.62
CA LYS A 723 48.05 -38.85 -17.02
C LYS A 723 49.39 -38.93 -16.29
N ALA A 724 49.38 -39.35 -15.03
CA ALA A 724 50.59 -39.60 -14.25
C ALA A 724 51.38 -40.86 -14.71
N GLY A 725 50.84 -41.62 -15.67
CA GLY A 725 51.52 -42.75 -16.31
C GLY A 725 51.09 -44.14 -15.85
N SER A 726 50.06 -44.25 -14.99
CA SER A 726 49.49 -45.54 -14.58
C SER A 726 48.92 -46.30 -15.79
N ASN A 727 49.12 -47.62 -15.82
CA ASN A 727 48.69 -48.47 -16.93
C ASN A 727 47.23 -48.90 -16.76
N ILE A 728 46.32 -47.93 -16.83
CA ILE A 728 44.88 -48.14 -16.65
C ILE A 728 44.11 -47.65 -17.89
N ALA A 729 43.10 -48.41 -18.28
CA ALA A 729 42.15 -48.04 -19.31
C ALA A 729 40.86 -47.53 -18.65
N ILE A 730 40.42 -46.34 -19.04
CA ILE A 730 39.21 -45.71 -18.51
C ILE A 730 38.10 -45.86 -19.56
N VAL A 731 36.99 -46.44 -19.14
CA VAL A 731 35.79 -46.60 -19.96
C VAL A 731 34.66 -45.80 -19.34
N VAL A 732 34.19 -44.81 -20.10
CA VAL A 732 32.98 -44.07 -19.78
C VAL A 732 31.78 -44.91 -20.23
N PRO A 733 30.82 -45.22 -19.34
CA PRO A 733 29.73 -46.10 -19.70
C PRO A 733 28.88 -45.59 -20.88
N SER A 734 28.54 -46.47 -21.80
CA SER A 734 27.76 -46.19 -23.02
C SER A 734 26.25 -46.22 -22.83
N ASP A 735 25.77 -46.75 -21.69
CA ASP A 735 24.36 -46.75 -21.30
C ASP A 735 23.96 -45.39 -20.71
N TYR A 736 24.54 -45.04 -19.57
CA TYR A 736 24.38 -43.74 -18.94
C TYR A 736 25.60 -43.40 -18.09
N VAL A 737 25.91 -42.11 -18.02
CA VAL A 737 27.03 -41.61 -17.21
C VAL A 737 26.46 -40.85 -16.02
N SER A 738 26.50 -41.45 -14.84
CA SER A 738 26.17 -40.77 -13.59
C SER A 738 27.22 -39.72 -13.32
N VAL A 739 26.81 -38.46 -13.19
CA VAL A 739 27.72 -37.33 -12.95
C VAL A 739 27.38 -36.68 -11.63
N PHE A 740 28.38 -36.59 -10.77
CA PHE A 740 28.25 -36.03 -9.43
C PHE A 740 28.98 -34.70 -9.36
N THR A 741 28.67 -33.93 -8.33
CA THR A 741 29.31 -32.65 -8.09
C THR A 741 29.77 -32.59 -6.64
N ARG A 742 30.98 -32.10 -6.42
CA ARG A 742 31.36 -31.58 -5.10
C ARG A 742 30.61 -30.29 -4.88
N SER A 743 30.02 -30.19 -3.71
CA SER A 743 29.24 -29.03 -3.32
C SER A 743 29.93 -28.23 -2.22
N ALA A 744 29.81 -26.92 -2.31
CA ALA A 744 30.21 -25.97 -1.30
C ALA A 744 28.97 -25.33 -0.65
N LEU A 745 29.00 -25.14 0.66
CA LEU A 745 28.05 -24.30 1.40
C LEU A 745 28.77 -23.35 2.35
N ILE A 746 28.21 -22.16 2.55
CA ILE A 746 28.66 -21.23 3.59
C ILE A 746 27.96 -21.62 4.89
N HIS A 747 28.72 -21.81 5.96
CA HIS A 747 28.15 -22.16 7.26
C HIS A 747 27.31 -20.98 7.83
N LYS A 748 26.15 -21.26 8.46
CA LYS A 748 25.23 -20.24 9.00
C LYS A 748 25.92 -19.26 9.95
N HIS A 749 26.84 -19.79 10.76
CA HIS A 749 27.63 -19.05 11.75
C HIS A 749 29.04 -18.70 11.29
N ALA A 750 29.30 -18.67 9.97
CA ALA A 750 30.58 -18.23 9.41
C ALA A 750 30.98 -16.85 9.97
N ARG A 751 32.23 -16.73 10.41
CA ARG A 751 32.81 -15.47 10.92
C ARG A 751 33.18 -14.54 9.77
N ARG A 752 33.63 -15.12 8.65
CA ARG A 752 34.00 -14.43 7.41
C ARG A 752 33.17 -14.94 6.23
N PRO A 753 31.84 -14.71 6.26
CA PRO A 753 30.95 -15.11 5.17
C PRO A 753 31.31 -14.41 3.85
N ASP A 754 31.93 -13.22 3.92
CA ASP A 754 32.46 -12.48 2.78
C ASP A 754 33.59 -13.23 2.06
N LEU A 755 34.52 -13.83 2.81
CA LEU A 755 35.62 -14.61 2.24
C LEU A 755 35.14 -15.96 1.72
N ALA A 756 34.20 -16.60 2.43
CA ALA A 756 33.59 -17.85 1.96
C ALA A 756 32.83 -17.64 0.63
N ALA A 757 32.06 -16.56 0.53
CA ALA A 757 31.40 -16.14 -0.70
C ALA A 757 32.39 -15.86 -1.83
N ALA A 758 33.49 -15.13 -1.54
CA ALA A 758 34.54 -14.87 -2.52
C ALA A 758 35.23 -16.16 -3.01
N PHE A 759 35.39 -17.16 -2.13
CA PHE A 759 35.94 -18.46 -2.52
C PHE A 759 34.97 -19.26 -3.40
N ILE A 760 33.67 -19.26 -3.10
CA ILE A 760 32.64 -19.87 -3.97
C ILE A 760 32.64 -19.19 -5.35
N ASP A 761 32.64 -17.86 -5.39
CA ASP A 761 32.70 -17.11 -6.65
C ASP A 761 33.99 -17.41 -7.42
N TYR A 762 35.12 -17.58 -6.73
CA TYR A 762 36.36 -18.04 -7.35
C TYR A 762 36.20 -19.44 -7.96
N LEU A 763 35.67 -20.42 -7.24
CA LEU A 763 35.46 -21.79 -7.74
C LEU A 763 34.58 -21.80 -9.01
N LEU A 764 33.58 -20.92 -9.07
CA LEU A 764 32.66 -20.79 -10.21
C LEU A 764 33.18 -19.89 -11.34
N SER A 765 34.21 -19.09 -11.08
CA SER A 765 34.78 -18.17 -12.08
C SER A 765 35.47 -18.93 -13.22
N PRO A 766 35.62 -18.33 -14.41
CA PRO A 766 36.40 -18.92 -15.50
C PRO A 766 37.84 -19.29 -15.09
N ARG A 767 38.45 -18.54 -14.18
CA ARG A 767 39.78 -18.84 -13.62
C ARG A 767 39.73 -20.11 -12.77
N GLY A 768 38.84 -20.16 -11.78
CA GLY A 768 38.70 -21.32 -10.90
C GLY A 768 38.32 -22.58 -11.68
N GLN A 769 37.37 -22.48 -12.61
CA GLN A 769 36.99 -23.61 -13.48
C GLN A 769 38.15 -24.10 -14.36
N LYS A 770 39.03 -23.22 -14.84
CA LYS A 770 40.25 -23.60 -15.56
C LYS A 770 41.27 -24.28 -14.64
N THR A 771 41.41 -23.80 -13.41
CA THR A 771 42.28 -24.43 -12.39
C THR A 771 41.76 -25.82 -12.01
N ILE A 772 40.44 -25.96 -11.84
CA ILE A 772 39.73 -27.22 -11.62
C ILE A 772 40.01 -28.19 -12.78
N ALA A 773 39.76 -27.78 -14.04
CA ALA A 773 39.92 -28.63 -15.22
C ALA A 773 41.37 -29.04 -15.52
N GLY A 774 42.32 -28.17 -15.20
CA GLY A 774 43.73 -28.32 -15.53
C GLY A 774 44.55 -28.81 -14.33
N PRO A 775 45.25 -27.92 -13.60
CA PRO A 775 46.16 -28.29 -12.52
C PRO A 775 45.59 -29.13 -11.38
N ALA A 776 44.32 -28.92 -11.00
CA ALA A 776 43.69 -29.72 -9.95
C ALA A 776 43.14 -31.06 -10.48
N GLU A 777 43.10 -31.24 -11.81
CA GLU A 777 42.62 -32.44 -12.51
C GLU A 777 41.23 -32.92 -12.07
N LEU A 778 40.42 -31.99 -11.59
CA LEU A 778 39.03 -32.21 -11.20
C LEU A 778 38.09 -31.90 -12.37
N GLY A 779 36.95 -32.57 -12.37
CA GLY A 779 35.85 -32.29 -13.30
C GLY A 779 35.42 -30.84 -13.27
N SER A 780 35.54 -30.11 -14.38
CA SER A 780 34.98 -28.75 -14.47
C SER A 780 33.55 -28.77 -15.01
N LEU A 781 32.70 -27.87 -14.50
CA LEU A 781 31.33 -27.70 -14.99
C LEU A 781 31.27 -27.30 -16.47
N THR A 782 32.25 -26.55 -16.96
CA THR A 782 32.33 -26.16 -18.38
C THR A 782 32.69 -27.32 -19.30
N ALA A 783 33.12 -28.46 -18.76
CA ALA A 783 33.56 -29.60 -19.55
C ALA A 783 32.42 -30.34 -20.27
N ILE A 784 31.17 -30.21 -19.81
CA ILE A 784 29.99 -30.70 -20.55
C ILE A 784 29.85 -29.93 -21.87
N GLU A 785 29.97 -28.61 -21.83
CA GLU A 785 29.75 -27.73 -22.99
C GLU A 785 30.85 -27.85 -24.04
N THR A 786 32.09 -28.08 -23.59
CA THR A 786 33.24 -28.22 -24.49
C THR A 786 33.44 -29.65 -24.98
N GLY A 787 32.75 -30.64 -24.40
CA GLY A 787 32.99 -32.06 -24.63
C GLY A 787 34.41 -32.52 -24.27
N SER A 788 35.21 -31.67 -23.61
CA SER A 788 36.65 -31.87 -23.48
C SER A 788 37.03 -32.89 -22.39
N TRP A 789 36.08 -33.34 -21.57
CA TRP A 789 36.31 -34.43 -20.63
C TRP A 789 36.54 -35.77 -21.35
N PHE A 790 36.03 -35.89 -22.58
CA PHE A 790 35.97 -37.14 -23.34
C PHE A 790 37.03 -37.23 -24.44
N THR A 791 38.17 -36.54 -24.30
CA THR A 791 39.23 -36.61 -25.31
C THR A 791 39.89 -37.98 -25.36
N LYS A 792 39.64 -38.65 -26.49
CA LYS A 792 40.02 -40.02 -26.92
C LYS A 792 39.19 -41.14 -26.26
N PRO A 793 37.97 -41.43 -26.77
CA PRO A 793 37.37 -42.74 -26.55
C PRO A 793 38.40 -43.81 -26.93
N VAL A 794 38.56 -44.80 -26.06
CA VAL A 794 39.02 -46.13 -26.47
C VAL A 794 38.08 -46.55 -27.60
N SER A 795 38.55 -46.46 -28.85
CA SER A 795 37.89 -46.99 -30.06
C SER A 795 36.37 -46.73 -30.21
N ASN A 796 35.95 -45.75 -31.02
CA ASN A 796 34.63 -45.72 -31.68
C ASN A 796 33.34 -45.93 -30.81
N GLN A 797 33.43 -45.86 -29.48
CA GLN A 797 32.32 -46.11 -28.56
C GLN A 797 31.51 -44.83 -28.32
N SER A 798 30.19 -44.92 -28.45
CA SER A 798 29.26 -43.85 -28.11
C SER A 798 29.19 -43.67 -26.59
N ILE A 799 29.36 -42.43 -26.11
CA ILE A 799 29.17 -42.07 -24.71
C ILE A 799 27.68 -42.18 -24.36
N GLY A 800 27.37 -42.72 -23.18
CA GLY A 800 26.00 -42.83 -22.70
C GLY A 800 25.37 -41.48 -22.37
N ILE A 801 24.06 -41.48 -22.11
CA ILE A 801 23.35 -40.25 -21.75
C ILE A 801 23.90 -39.75 -20.41
N ILE A 802 24.36 -38.49 -20.36
CA ILE A 802 24.83 -37.86 -19.13
C ILE A 802 23.64 -37.65 -18.19
N GLN A 803 23.74 -38.20 -16.99
CA GLN A 803 22.72 -38.16 -15.94
C GLN A 803 23.32 -37.44 -14.72
N PRO A 804 23.17 -36.10 -14.61
CA PRO A 804 23.69 -35.37 -13.47
C PRO A 804 22.87 -35.63 -12.22
N LEU A 805 23.54 -35.66 -11.07
CA LEU A 805 22.90 -35.56 -9.77
C LEU A 805 22.30 -34.15 -9.61
N ILE A 806 20.97 -34.08 -9.50
CA ILE A 806 20.26 -32.82 -9.26
C ILE A 806 20.29 -32.53 -7.76
N LEU A 807 20.84 -31.37 -7.39
CA LEU A 807 20.78 -30.88 -6.01
C LEU A 807 19.37 -30.38 -5.68
N ASN A 808 18.57 -31.23 -5.04
CA ASN A 808 17.20 -30.89 -4.64
C ASN A 808 16.73 -31.74 -3.43
N PRO A 809 15.53 -31.48 -2.87
CA PRO A 809 15.03 -32.17 -1.68
C PRO A 809 14.88 -33.69 -1.84
N SER A 810 14.86 -34.22 -3.07
CA SER A 810 14.76 -35.68 -3.28
C SER A 810 15.99 -36.44 -2.76
N LEU A 811 17.13 -35.77 -2.59
CA LEU A 811 18.34 -36.36 -1.99
C LEU A 811 18.14 -36.69 -0.50
N LEU A 812 17.22 -36.01 0.19
CA LEU A 812 16.89 -36.30 1.59
C LEU A 812 16.31 -37.70 1.77
N VAL A 813 15.70 -38.26 0.72
CA VAL A 813 15.13 -39.61 0.74
C VAL A 813 16.20 -40.68 0.93
N GLY A 814 17.37 -40.51 0.31
CA GLY A 814 18.52 -41.41 0.48
C GLY A 814 19.10 -41.41 1.89
N LEU A 815 18.81 -40.36 2.67
CA LEU A 815 19.29 -40.18 4.04
C LEU A 815 18.30 -40.63 5.11
N ASP A 816 17.09 -41.03 4.72
CA ASP A 816 16.13 -41.63 5.64
C ASP A 816 16.77 -42.87 6.31
N PRO A 817 16.86 -42.92 7.66
CA PRO A 817 17.55 -44.00 8.36
C PRO A 817 17.01 -45.39 8.02
N THR A 818 15.68 -45.52 7.92
CA THR A 818 15.00 -46.79 7.66
C THR A 818 15.30 -47.28 6.24
N ARG A 819 15.12 -46.42 5.23
CA ARG A 819 15.47 -46.74 3.84
C ARG A 819 16.96 -47.06 3.69
N ARG A 820 17.83 -46.26 4.29
CA ARG A 820 19.29 -46.46 4.26
C ARG A 820 19.68 -47.80 4.85
N GLN A 821 19.15 -48.15 6.03
CA GLN A 821 19.44 -49.41 6.69
C GLN A 821 19.04 -50.60 5.81
N ARG A 822 17.82 -50.60 5.26
CA ARG A 822 17.33 -51.66 4.36
C ARG A 822 18.15 -51.78 3.09
N PHE A 823 18.46 -50.65 2.46
CA PHE A 823 19.28 -50.61 1.26
C PHE A 823 20.65 -51.25 1.51
N LEU A 824 21.32 -50.86 2.59
CA LEU A 824 22.63 -51.41 2.98
C LEU A 824 22.54 -52.89 3.36
N GLN A 825 21.49 -53.33 4.07
CA GLN A 825 21.28 -54.74 4.41
C GLN A 825 21.08 -55.60 3.15
N ASN A 826 20.24 -55.15 2.22
CA ASN A 826 20.01 -55.83 0.94
C ASN A 826 21.29 -55.91 0.10
N TRP A 827 22.04 -54.81 0.02
CA TRP A 827 23.31 -54.78 -0.68
C TRP A 827 24.33 -55.72 -0.04
N ARG A 828 24.47 -55.69 1.30
CA ARG A 828 25.38 -56.58 2.05
C ARG A 828 25.08 -58.05 1.77
N ARG A 829 23.79 -58.42 1.83
CA ARG A 829 23.34 -59.78 1.53
C ARG A 829 23.76 -60.26 0.14
N LEU A 830 23.78 -59.36 -0.85
CA LEU A 830 24.11 -59.67 -2.24
C LEU A 830 25.60 -59.53 -2.58
N VAL A 831 26.36 -58.72 -1.84
CA VAL A 831 27.77 -58.43 -2.17
C VAL A 831 28.74 -59.13 -1.22
N THR A 832 28.48 -59.15 0.09
CA THR A 832 29.42 -59.72 1.07
C THR A 832 29.01 -61.10 1.55
N ASP A 833 27.71 -61.36 1.69
CA ASP A 833 27.20 -62.59 2.31
C ASP A 833 26.88 -63.69 1.26
N THR A 834 27.34 -63.49 0.02
CA THR A 834 27.14 -64.46 -1.06
C THR A 834 28.04 -65.69 -0.82
N PRO A 835 27.48 -66.92 -0.79
CA PRO A 835 28.26 -68.12 -0.54
C PRO A 835 29.37 -68.32 -1.58
N ASN A 836 30.58 -68.61 -1.11
CA ASN A 836 31.72 -68.87 -1.96
C ASN A 836 31.55 -70.26 -2.60
N ARG A 837 31.33 -70.33 -3.93
CA ARG A 837 31.15 -71.61 -4.66
C ARG A 837 32.37 -72.52 -4.63
N SER A 838 33.52 -72.04 -4.16
CA SER A 838 34.76 -72.81 -4.06
C SER A 838 34.77 -73.87 -2.94
N ALA A 839 33.72 -73.97 -2.12
CA ALA A 839 33.61 -75.00 -1.06
C ALA A 839 32.84 -76.28 -1.48
N ASP A 840 32.13 -76.28 -2.61
CA ASP A 840 31.36 -77.45 -3.08
C ASP A 840 32.02 -78.06 -4.34
N THR A 841 33.21 -78.64 -4.18
CA THR A 841 33.62 -79.73 -5.07
C THR A 841 33.06 -81.03 -4.51
N PRO A 842 32.17 -81.76 -5.22
CA PRO A 842 31.79 -83.10 -4.81
C PRO A 842 33.03 -83.99 -4.88
N ASN A 843 33.38 -84.59 -3.75
CA ASN A 843 34.45 -85.56 -3.62
C ASN A 843 34.22 -86.69 -4.65
N PRO A 844 35.15 -86.98 -5.57
CA PRO A 844 34.98 -88.11 -6.48
C PRO A 844 35.15 -89.41 -5.69
N GLN A 845 34.09 -90.21 -5.61
CA GLN A 845 34.17 -91.64 -5.34
C GLN A 845 34.30 -92.42 -6.64
#